data_AF-A0A1V4Z2P3-F1
#
_entry.id   AF-A0A1V4Z2P3-F1
#
_cell.length_a   1.000
_cell.length_b   1.000
_cell.length_c   1.000
_cell.angle_alpha   90.00
_cell.angle_beta   90.00
_cell.angle_gamma   90.00
#
_symmetry.space_group_name_H-M   'P 1'
#
loop_
_entity.id
_entity.type
_entity.pdbx_description
1 polymer ?
#
loop_
_entity_poly.entity_id
_entity_poly.type
_entity_poly.pdbx_seq_one_letter_code
_entity_poly.pdbx_strand_id
1 'polypeptide(L)'
;MDDKQIKKLMKPEFAKNYEKYYPVKTLTGLGYSRHVCKHCGRGFWSQTDRDYCDEAECSGGYRFVGESLTRKKFEYKEAWDTYVKTFEQWGYVPLERYPVVCRWYEDLYFVAAGINDFQPYVVSGEIEPPADAVLEPQFCLRFPDIDNVGITGRHYTGFIMVGQHTFNTPEKHVYFKEEGIEQIQHFLTKGGLGIPAHEIVFHEDVWAGGGNFGPSIEFFSRGLELGNQVYMQYEQLPGGDFRELRTKVIDMGAGLERWAWFSQGLPMSYDATFPKTMEMIYRGVGWRPDRDFQARFARYAGILNVDEIEDVNSVWKDVAKQLDMDIGALQDQVYRMRSLYAIADHTRSLLVAIHDGALPSNVGGGYNLRNLLRRCWTLIDQYQLNLDLNDVFRSHIDEFGSWYTELRDYGSLFDILEVEKKRYEESRRKSRDIVKRMVKGKESFTPEKLVELYDSQGISPELIKEARPDVAIPEDFYARVQARHEAKESRKIEANETTGLPKTVPMYYERPQEFKFEAAVVKTINSNKVVLDQTLFYPLGGGQAGDTGFIDGVEVVDVYKQDGVIVHVLKSPLPAGTTKVTGEVDRDRRRILSAHHSATHIVNYAARKVLGDHVWQAGAEKTPEKARLDITHYESLNFKQLQEIERVANDLVMKQVPVRIREMSRTAAEMEYSMRIYQGGAVPGKTLRIVIIDGYDVEACGGIHVDNTSKVGFIKMLSSERIQDGVVRLEFKSLENAMNEVQRHESILKDVSDLWGVGYDDIPKTAQRFFNEWKELSKKNKELQAEFVNALLEAALKGGESFVELQLPVSEFGALMKAAQSRKKEFKGRTVILKGDNFAYGYSDTLNVKEKLGEQFQNVDGNEHEARAFKAKGKA
;
A
#
# COMPACT_ATOMS: atom_id res chain seq x y z
N MET A 1 -24.79 -4.40 -5.43
CA MET A 1 -24.93 -2.98 -5.83
C MET A 1 -23.76 -2.24 -5.21
N ASP A 2 -23.27 -1.18 -5.84
CA ASP A 2 -22.29 -0.30 -5.21
C ASP A 2 -22.97 0.74 -4.29
N ASP A 3 -22.19 1.46 -3.48
CA ASP A 3 -22.71 2.44 -2.51
C ASP A 3 -23.51 3.57 -3.18
N LYS A 4 -23.11 4.00 -4.39
CA LYS A 4 -23.82 5.04 -5.15
C LYS A 4 -25.20 4.55 -5.61
N GLN A 5 -25.30 3.30 -6.05
CA GLN A 5 -26.57 2.67 -6.44
C GLN A 5 -27.53 2.56 -5.25
N ILE A 6 -27.03 2.14 -4.07
CA ILE A 6 -27.84 2.07 -2.85
C ILE A 6 -28.35 3.44 -2.44
N LYS A 7 -27.49 4.47 -2.42
CA LYS A 7 -27.94 5.85 -2.12
C LYS A 7 -29.04 6.31 -3.07
N LYS A 8 -28.87 6.06 -4.38
CA LYS A 8 -29.87 6.45 -5.40
C LYS A 8 -31.21 5.73 -5.20
N LEU A 9 -31.18 4.48 -4.78
CA LEU A 9 -32.39 3.68 -4.50
C LEU A 9 -33.11 4.15 -3.23
N MET A 10 -32.37 4.41 -2.16
CA MET A 10 -32.94 4.65 -0.83
C MET A 10 -33.31 6.12 -0.58
N LYS A 11 -32.67 7.09 -1.26
CA LYS A 11 -32.98 8.52 -1.12
C LYS A 11 -34.48 8.84 -1.26
N PRO A 12 -35.18 8.41 -2.34
CA PRO A 12 -36.61 8.68 -2.49
C PRO A 12 -37.46 8.02 -1.41
N GLU A 13 -37.11 6.80 -0.99
CA GLU A 13 -37.82 6.05 0.04
C GLU A 13 -37.73 6.73 1.41
N PHE A 14 -36.53 7.17 1.81
CA PHE A 14 -36.35 7.84 3.09
C PHE A 14 -36.97 9.23 3.11
N ALA A 15 -36.89 9.98 2.00
CA ALA A 15 -37.53 11.29 1.89
C ALA A 15 -39.07 11.20 1.95
N LYS A 16 -39.67 10.18 1.33
CA LYS A 16 -41.13 9.95 1.36
C LYS A 16 -41.62 9.58 2.76
N ASN A 17 -40.85 8.77 3.49
CA ASN A 17 -41.19 8.25 4.81
C ASN A 17 -40.34 8.92 5.92
N TYR A 18 -40.10 10.23 5.81
CA TYR A 18 -39.12 10.96 6.64
C TYR A 18 -39.37 10.82 8.15
N GLU A 19 -40.64 10.76 8.58
CA GLU A 19 -41.04 10.58 10.00
C GLU A 19 -40.53 9.26 10.60
N LYS A 20 -40.39 8.23 9.77
CA LYS A 20 -39.84 6.94 10.18
C LYS A 20 -38.32 6.98 10.30
N TYR A 21 -37.63 7.64 9.39
CA TYR A 21 -36.17 7.51 9.23
C TYR A 21 -35.36 8.60 9.94
N TYR A 22 -35.89 9.82 10.04
CA TYR A 22 -35.18 10.96 10.62
C TYR A 22 -35.70 11.32 12.03
N PRO A 23 -34.96 12.10 12.83
CA PRO A 23 -35.32 12.44 14.21
C PRO A 23 -36.32 13.62 14.29
N VAL A 24 -37.51 13.42 13.71
CA VAL A 24 -38.53 14.47 13.54
C VAL A 24 -39.02 15.04 14.86
N LYS A 25 -39.22 14.18 15.88
CA LYS A 25 -39.78 14.60 17.16
C LYS A 25 -38.85 15.58 17.86
N THR A 26 -37.56 15.26 17.92
CA THR A 26 -36.54 16.08 18.56
C THR A 26 -36.33 17.38 17.79
N LEU A 27 -36.17 17.33 16.47
CA LEU A 27 -36.00 18.54 15.66
C LEU A 27 -37.18 19.50 15.80
N THR A 28 -38.41 18.99 15.77
CA THR A 28 -39.62 19.80 16.00
C THR A 28 -39.65 20.38 17.42
N GLY A 29 -39.30 19.58 18.44
CA GLY A 29 -39.21 20.03 19.83
C GLY A 29 -38.15 21.10 20.07
N LEU A 30 -37.05 21.06 19.29
CA LEU A 30 -36.00 22.08 19.27
C LEU A 30 -36.37 23.31 18.41
N GLY A 31 -37.59 23.37 17.84
CA GLY A 31 -38.10 24.51 17.09
C GLY A 31 -37.74 24.53 15.60
N TYR A 32 -37.27 23.41 15.03
CA TYR A 32 -37.00 23.31 13.60
C TYR A 32 -38.26 22.84 12.85
N SER A 33 -38.55 23.48 11.72
CA SER A 33 -39.54 23.02 10.74
C SER A 33 -38.88 22.39 9.53
N ARG A 34 -39.56 21.41 8.92
CA ARG A 34 -39.10 20.75 7.69
C ARG A 34 -39.48 21.57 6.46
N HIS A 35 -38.54 21.70 5.54
CA HIS A 35 -38.67 22.36 4.24
C HIS A 35 -38.11 21.45 3.14
N VAL A 36 -38.35 21.82 1.87
CA VAL A 36 -37.78 21.16 0.69
C VAL A 36 -37.07 22.21 -0.14
N CYS A 37 -35.80 21.97 -0.45
CA CYS A 37 -34.98 22.92 -1.19
C CYS A 37 -35.51 23.11 -2.61
N LYS A 38 -35.78 24.35 -3.01
CA LYS A 38 -36.23 24.68 -4.37
C LYS A 38 -35.18 24.44 -5.45
N HIS A 39 -33.89 24.33 -5.07
CA HIS A 39 -32.79 24.08 -6.01
C HIS A 39 -32.52 22.58 -6.18
N CYS A 40 -32.14 21.87 -5.11
CA CYS A 40 -31.73 20.46 -5.19
C CYS A 40 -32.83 19.45 -4.83
N GLY A 41 -34.01 19.89 -4.36
CA GLY A 41 -35.12 19.02 -3.97
C GLY A 41 -34.91 18.25 -2.66
N ARG A 42 -33.80 18.47 -1.95
CA ARG A 42 -33.49 17.81 -0.67
C ARG A 42 -34.40 18.31 0.45
N GLY A 43 -34.84 17.40 1.33
CA GLY A 43 -35.49 17.76 2.58
C GLY A 43 -34.49 18.34 3.58
N PHE A 44 -34.85 19.40 4.29
CA PHE A 44 -33.99 20.01 5.31
C PHE A 44 -34.81 20.64 6.43
N TRP A 45 -34.17 20.90 7.57
CA TRP A 45 -34.79 21.41 8.78
C TRP A 45 -34.13 22.72 9.21
N SER A 46 -34.95 23.73 9.53
CA SER A 46 -34.51 25.09 9.85
C SER A 46 -35.41 25.71 10.92
N GLN A 47 -34.87 26.56 11.79
CA GLN A 47 -35.70 27.37 12.72
C GLN A 47 -36.26 28.64 12.05
N THR A 48 -35.76 28.99 10.88
CA THR A 48 -36.24 30.12 10.07
C THR A 48 -36.79 29.63 8.75
N ASP A 49 -37.88 30.25 8.29
CA ASP A 49 -38.43 29.95 6.98
C ASP A 49 -37.44 30.32 5.87
N ARG A 50 -37.17 29.39 4.95
CA ARG A 50 -36.24 29.58 3.84
C ARG A 50 -36.53 28.61 2.70
N ASP A 51 -36.24 29.08 1.48
CA ASP A 51 -36.52 28.37 0.23
C ASP A 51 -35.41 27.39 -0.20
N TYR A 52 -34.20 27.62 0.27
CA TYR A 52 -33.00 26.89 -0.13
C TYR A 52 -32.34 26.25 1.08
N CYS A 53 -31.87 25.02 0.92
CA CYS A 53 -30.99 24.39 1.91
C CYS A 53 -29.66 25.15 1.98
N ASP A 54 -28.90 24.89 3.02
CA ASP A 54 -27.70 25.66 3.32
C ASP A 54 -26.42 25.15 2.64
N GLU A 55 -26.55 24.26 1.66
CA GLU A 55 -25.46 23.78 0.81
C GLU A 55 -24.85 24.93 -0.01
N ALA A 56 -23.55 24.89 -0.28
CA ALA A 56 -22.84 25.98 -0.96
C ALA A 56 -23.42 26.25 -2.36
N GLU A 57 -23.71 25.20 -3.11
CA GLU A 57 -24.25 25.24 -4.46
C GLU A 57 -25.68 25.80 -4.48
N CYS A 58 -26.44 25.60 -3.39
CA CYS A 58 -27.83 26.05 -3.29
C CYS A 58 -27.98 27.47 -2.72
N SER A 59 -27.06 27.91 -1.86
CA SER A 59 -27.15 29.20 -1.16
C SER A 59 -26.06 30.21 -1.58
N GLY A 60 -25.40 30.00 -2.72
CA GLY A 60 -24.46 30.97 -3.29
C GLY A 60 -23.08 31.01 -2.62
N GLY A 61 -22.60 29.85 -2.16
CA GLY A 61 -21.24 29.66 -1.66
C GLY A 61 -21.09 29.74 -0.14
N TYR A 62 -19.85 29.90 0.34
CA TYR A 62 -19.55 30.09 1.77
C TYR A 62 -19.88 31.52 2.22
N ARG A 63 -20.65 31.65 3.31
CA ARG A 63 -21.11 32.93 3.87
C ARG A 63 -20.54 33.24 5.26
N PHE A 64 -19.63 32.42 5.77
CA PHE A 64 -18.98 32.63 7.08
C PHE A 64 -17.61 33.30 6.98
N VAL A 65 -17.00 33.35 5.80
CA VAL A 65 -15.64 33.91 5.62
C VAL A 65 -15.62 35.39 6.00
N GLY A 66 -14.71 35.75 6.91
CA GLY A 66 -14.59 37.09 7.49
C GLY A 66 -15.44 37.33 8.74
N GLU A 67 -16.32 36.39 9.11
CA GLU A 67 -17.17 36.45 10.30
C GLU A 67 -16.93 35.23 11.20
N SER A 68 -17.28 35.33 12.48
CA SER A 68 -17.24 34.21 13.42
C SER A 68 -18.57 34.16 14.15
N LEU A 69 -19.30 33.07 13.98
CA LEU A 69 -20.60 32.83 14.63
C LEU A 69 -20.48 31.95 15.87
N THR A 70 -19.27 31.49 16.17
CA THR A 70 -19.00 30.67 17.35
C THR A 70 -18.76 31.57 18.56
N ARG A 71 -18.90 31.00 19.77
CA ARG A 71 -18.69 31.76 21.02
C ARG A 71 -17.27 32.30 21.16
N LYS A 72 -16.31 31.67 20.48
CA LYS A 72 -14.91 32.08 20.35
C LYS A 72 -14.32 31.48 19.08
N LYS A 73 -13.14 31.96 18.70
CA LYS A 73 -12.29 31.32 17.68
C LYS A 73 -11.59 30.14 18.33
N PHE A 74 -11.77 28.93 17.79
CA PHE A 74 -11.16 27.73 18.32
C PHE A 74 -9.86 27.41 17.57
N GLU A 75 -8.82 27.10 18.32
CA GLU A 75 -7.65 26.41 17.75
C GLU A 75 -8.01 24.96 17.41
N TYR A 76 -7.23 24.35 16.51
CA TYR A 76 -7.54 23.03 15.95
C TYR A 76 -7.71 21.94 17.01
N LYS A 77 -6.76 21.80 17.94
CA LYS A 77 -6.88 20.86 19.08
C LYS A 77 -7.95 21.29 20.08
N GLU A 78 -8.11 22.60 20.30
CA GLU A 78 -9.07 23.13 21.27
C GLU A 78 -10.53 22.80 20.89
N ALA A 79 -10.83 22.72 19.59
CA ALA A 79 -12.12 22.27 19.09
C ALA A 79 -12.41 20.80 19.51
N TRP A 80 -11.41 19.91 19.42
CA TRP A 80 -11.53 18.52 19.90
C TRP A 80 -11.69 18.45 21.43
N ASP A 81 -10.85 19.17 22.17
CA ASP A 81 -10.92 19.18 23.65
C ASP A 81 -12.29 19.70 24.13
N THR A 82 -12.86 20.68 23.43
CA THR A 82 -14.20 21.21 23.70
C THR A 82 -15.29 20.17 23.41
N TYR A 83 -15.13 19.41 22.33
CA TYR A 83 -16.04 18.34 21.97
C TYR A 83 -16.05 17.23 23.02
N VAL A 84 -14.89 16.71 23.41
CA VAL A 84 -14.75 15.70 24.49
C VAL A 84 -15.43 16.19 25.77
N LYS A 85 -15.07 17.39 26.24
CA LYS A 85 -15.66 17.98 27.45
C LYS A 85 -17.18 18.13 27.38
N THR A 86 -17.72 18.41 26.20
CA THR A 86 -19.18 18.54 26.03
C THR A 86 -19.86 17.18 26.13
N PHE A 87 -19.25 16.12 25.63
CA PHE A 87 -19.84 14.79 25.58
C PHE A 87 -19.59 13.93 26.83
N GLU A 88 -18.62 14.30 27.68
CA GLU A 88 -18.41 13.70 29.01
C GLU A 88 -19.68 13.65 29.85
N GLN A 89 -20.56 14.65 29.73
CA GLN A 89 -21.82 14.72 30.48
C GLN A 89 -22.81 13.58 30.14
N TRP A 90 -22.64 12.93 28.98
CA TRP A 90 -23.43 11.77 28.56
C TRP A 90 -22.65 10.45 28.68
N GLY A 91 -21.52 10.44 29.39
CA GLY A 91 -20.75 9.24 29.70
C GLY A 91 -19.94 8.67 28.53
N TYR A 92 -19.67 9.49 27.52
CA TYR A 92 -18.82 9.12 26.40
C TYR A 92 -17.37 8.83 26.82
N VAL A 93 -16.80 7.77 26.26
CA VAL A 93 -15.39 7.41 26.46
C VAL A 93 -14.57 7.92 25.26
N PRO A 94 -13.66 8.89 25.45
CA PRO A 94 -12.73 9.26 24.39
C PRO A 94 -11.68 8.16 24.18
N LEU A 95 -11.51 7.75 22.93
CA LEU A 95 -10.49 6.79 22.51
C LEU A 95 -9.25 7.51 22.01
N GLU A 96 -8.11 6.84 22.10
CA GLU A 96 -6.95 7.17 21.29
C GLU A 96 -7.24 6.82 19.83
N ARG A 97 -6.59 7.52 18.89
CA ARG A 97 -6.76 7.22 17.46
C ARG A 97 -6.27 5.81 17.14
N TYR A 98 -6.89 5.18 16.16
CA TYR A 98 -6.35 4.00 15.51
C TYR A 98 -5.26 4.43 14.49
N PRO A 99 -4.33 3.52 14.13
CA PRO A 99 -3.42 3.74 13.01
C PRO A 99 -4.20 4.00 11.72
N VAL A 100 -3.74 4.93 10.90
CA VAL A 100 -4.39 5.23 9.62
C VAL A 100 -4.25 4.10 8.61
N VAL A 101 -3.22 3.25 8.77
CA VAL A 101 -3.08 2.02 7.99
C VAL A 101 -4.01 0.96 8.58
N CYS A 102 -5.00 0.53 7.82
CA CYS A 102 -6.03 -0.37 8.33
C CYS A 102 -5.46 -1.79 8.44
N ARG A 103 -5.21 -2.25 9.68
CA ARG A 103 -4.61 -3.58 9.96
C ARG A 103 -5.63 -4.65 10.32
N TRP A 104 -6.85 -4.25 10.69
CA TRP A 104 -7.90 -5.14 11.19
C TRP A 104 -8.99 -5.43 10.14
N TYR A 105 -9.15 -4.59 9.10
CA TYR A 105 -10.15 -4.78 8.05
C TYR A 105 -9.48 -5.04 6.69
N GLU A 106 -9.50 -6.30 6.24
CA GLU A 106 -8.79 -6.75 5.03
C GLU A 106 -9.22 -6.06 3.73
N ASP A 107 -10.42 -5.46 3.66
CA ASP A 107 -10.89 -4.79 2.44
C ASP A 107 -10.27 -3.40 2.26
N LEU A 108 -9.82 -2.75 3.34
CA LEU A 108 -9.26 -1.40 3.29
C LEU A 108 -7.72 -1.41 3.35
N TYR A 109 -7.09 -0.41 2.73
CA TYR A 109 -5.65 -0.14 2.94
C TYR A 109 -5.46 0.91 4.03
N PHE A 110 -6.31 1.95 4.01
CA PHE A 110 -6.28 3.05 4.95
C PHE A 110 -7.68 3.29 5.51
N VAL A 111 -7.74 3.84 6.72
CA VAL A 111 -8.96 4.31 7.37
C VAL A 111 -9.46 5.55 6.62
N ALA A 112 -10.68 5.49 6.07
CA ALA A 112 -11.28 6.58 5.27
C ALA A 112 -12.45 7.28 6.00
N ALA A 113 -12.97 6.66 7.05
CA ALA A 113 -13.97 7.19 7.98
C ALA A 113 -13.73 6.59 9.37
N GLY A 114 -14.11 7.31 10.42
CA GLY A 114 -13.95 6.85 11.81
C GLY A 114 -14.60 5.49 12.07
N ILE A 115 -15.79 5.26 11.52
CA ILE A 115 -16.49 3.97 11.63
C ILE A 115 -15.70 2.76 11.13
N ASN A 116 -14.68 2.95 10.26
CA ASN A 116 -13.83 1.86 9.79
C ASN A 116 -13.03 1.21 10.93
N ASP A 117 -12.80 1.92 12.03
CA ASP A 117 -12.11 1.41 13.22
C ASP A 117 -12.91 0.27 13.89
N PHE A 118 -14.24 0.29 13.70
CA PHE A 118 -15.17 -0.70 14.25
C PHE A 118 -15.68 -1.71 13.22
N GLN A 119 -15.41 -1.47 11.92
CA GLN A 119 -15.80 -2.38 10.85
C GLN A 119 -14.78 -3.51 10.61
N PRO A 120 -15.25 -4.68 10.14
CA PRO A 120 -16.65 -5.07 10.04
C PRO A 120 -17.20 -5.62 11.37
N TYR A 121 -16.31 -6.00 12.30
CA TYR A 121 -16.65 -6.97 13.34
C TYR A 121 -17.46 -6.43 14.51
N VAL A 122 -17.29 -5.16 14.91
CA VAL A 122 -18.13 -4.56 15.95
C VAL A 122 -19.52 -4.26 15.39
N VAL A 123 -19.57 -3.74 14.15
CA VAL A 123 -20.82 -3.41 13.45
C VAL A 123 -21.64 -4.68 13.15
N SER A 124 -21.00 -5.79 12.79
CA SER A 124 -21.69 -7.08 12.60
C SER A 124 -22.18 -7.71 13.92
N GLY A 125 -21.72 -7.20 15.06
CA GLY A 125 -21.96 -7.78 16.39
C GLY A 125 -21.12 -9.02 16.68
N GLU A 126 -20.13 -9.31 15.84
CA GLU A 126 -19.15 -10.36 16.07
C GLU A 126 -18.18 -10.01 17.18
N ILE A 127 -18.00 -8.75 17.54
CA ILE A 127 -17.10 -8.27 18.59
C ILE A 127 -17.82 -7.21 19.42
N GLU A 128 -17.58 -7.20 20.73
CA GLU A 128 -18.12 -6.16 21.60
C GLU A 128 -17.39 -4.83 21.36
N PRO A 129 -18.11 -3.71 21.33
CA PRO A 129 -17.48 -2.40 21.20
C PRO A 129 -16.58 -2.08 22.40
N PRO A 130 -15.59 -1.18 22.26
CA PRO A 130 -14.70 -0.80 23.36
C PRO A 130 -15.43 -0.12 24.52
N ALA A 131 -16.52 0.59 24.23
CA ALA A 131 -17.49 1.07 25.21
C ALA A 131 -18.86 1.25 24.52
N ASP A 132 -19.90 1.50 25.29
CA ASP A 132 -21.27 1.73 24.78
C ASP A 132 -21.37 2.97 23.88
N ALA A 133 -20.61 4.00 24.25
CA ALA A 133 -20.58 5.30 23.61
C ALA A 133 -19.12 5.80 23.59
N VAL A 134 -18.60 6.05 22.39
CA VAL A 134 -17.19 6.45 22.20
C VAL A 134 -17.05 7.70 21.35
N LEU A 135 -15.99 8.45 21.63
CA LEU A 135 -15.53 9.55 20.78
C LEU A 135 -14.14 9.19 20.29
N GLU A 136 -13.82 9.53 19.05
CA GLU A 136 -12.48 9.29 18.51
C GLU A 136 -12.02 10.48 17.66
N PRO A 137 -10.75 10.88 17.76
CA PRO A 137 -10.13 11.83 16.85
C PRO A 137 -9.37 11.06 15.76
N GLN A 138 -10.10 10.33 14.92
CA GLN A 138 -9.49 9.42 13.96
C GLN A 138 -8.90 10.16 12.76
N PHE A 139 -7.61 9.94 12.48
CA PHE A 139 -6.98 10.48 11.27
C PHE A 139 -7.34 9.58 10.08
N CYS A 140 -7.99 10.16 9.07
CA CYS A 140 -8.47 9.44 7.90
C CYS A 140 -7.73 9.90 6.64
N LEU A 141 -7.49 8.99 5.69
CA LEU A 141 -6.98 9.31 4.36
C LEU A 141 -8.07 9.15 3.30
N ARG A 142 -8.24 10.18 2.47
CA ARG A 142 -9.15 10.18 1.32
C ARG A 142 -8.41 10.68 0.10
N PHE A 143 -8.07 9.75 -0.77
CA PHE A 143 -7.42 10.05 -2.03
C PHE A 143 -8.37 10.53 -3.14
N PRO A 144 -9.69 10.17 -3.19
CA PRO A 144 -10.56 10.70 -4.26
C PRO A 144 -10.63 12.23 -4.25
N ASP A 145 -10.52 12.83 -3.06
CA ASP A 145 -10.59 14.28 -2.84
C ASP A 145 -9.32 15.04 -3.28
N ILE A 146 -8.27 14.34 -3.74
CA ILE A 146 -6.95 14.92 -4.03
C ILE A 146 -7.00 16.09 -5.03
N ASP A 147 -7.93 16.04 -5.99
CA ASP A 147 -8.06 17.09 -6.99
C ASP A 147 -8.72 18.35 -6.41
N ASN A 148 -9.56 18.21 -5.39
CA ASN A 148 -10.20 19.32 -4.66
C ASN A 148 -9.29 20.02 -3.64
N VAL A 149 -8.19 19.37 -3.22
CA VAL A 149 -7.26 19.91 -2.21
C VAL A 149 -6.59 21.19 -2.73
N GLY A 150 -6.67 22.23 -1.90
CA GLY A 150 -6.14 23.57 -2.15
C GLY A 150 -7.03 24.47 -3.01
N ILE A 151 -8.13 23.94 -3.58
CA ILE A 151 -9.07 24.70 -4.42
C ILE A 151 -10.32 25.06 -3.59
N THR A 152 -11.03 24.04 -3.13
CA THR A 152 -12.34 24.18 -2.46
C THR A 152 -12.27 24.74 -1.04
N GLY A 153 -11.06 24.83 -0.49
CA GLY A 153 -10.79 25.29 0.86
C GLY A 153 -11.19 24.34 1.99
N ARG A 154 -11.94 23.25 1.69
CA ARG A 154 -12.50 22.31 2.68
C ARG A 154 -12.00 20.87 2.60
N HIS A 155 -11.38 20.50 1.47
CA HIS A 155 -10.94 19.13 1.20
C HIS A 155 -9.47 18.91 1.58
N TYR A 156 -9.19 17.68 2.00
CA TYR A 156 -7.90 17.23 2.52
C TYR A 156 -7.63 15.84 1.98
N THR A 157 -6.36 15.51 1.74
CA THR A 157 -5.99 14.09 1.58
C THR A 157 -5.97 13.37 2.92
N GLY A 158 -5.69 14.10 4.00
CA GLY A 158 -5.65 13.59 5.36
C GLY A 158 -6.24 14.57 6.36
N PHE A 159 -7.22 14.12 7.13
CA PHE A 159 -7.96 14.96 8.07
C PHE A 159 -8.37 14.16 9.31
N ILE A 160 -8.76 14.86 10.37
CA ILE A 160 -9.31 14.21 11.56
C ILE A 160 -10.82 14.16 11.43
N MET A 161 -11.35 12.95 11.28
CA MET A 161 -12.77 12.69 11.45
C MET A 161 -13.04 12.49 12.94
N VAL A 162 -13.70 13.49 13.52
CA VAL A 162 -14.26 13.40 14.86
C VAL A 162 -15.44 12.45 14.83
N GLY A 163 -15.34 11.38 15.62
CA GLY A 163 -16.39 10.38 15.78
C GLY A 163 -17.30 10.63 16.98
N GLN A 164 -18.60 10.35 16.81
CA GLN A 164 -19.53 10.00 17.89
C GLN A 164 -20.14 8.65 17.55
N HIS A 165 -19.81 7.61 18.32
CA HIS A 165 -20.36 6.28 18.06
C HIS A 165 -21.14 5.76 19.25
N THR A 166 -22.32 5.20 18.99
CA THR A 166 -23.06 4.38 19.97
C THR A 166 -23.46 3.07 19.34
N PHE A 167 -23.28 1.98 20.07
CA PHE A 167 -23.53 0.63 19.56
C PHE A 167 -24.75 0.03 20.26
N ASN A 168 -25.86 -0.08 19.53
CA ASN A 168 -27.11 -0.61 20.06
C ASN A 168 -27.28 -2.06 19.62
N THR A 169 -26.97 -3.00 20.51
CA THR A 169 -27.18 -4.44 20.28
C THR A 169 -28.61 -4.85 20.66
N PRO A 170 -29.08 -6.05 20.27
CA PRO A 170 -30.39 -6.55 20.73
C PRO A 170 -30.49 -6.68 22.25
N GLU A 171 -29.36 -6.89 22.92
CA GLU A 171 -29.27 -7.06 24.37
C GLU A 171 -29.09 -5.73 25.11
N LYS A 172 -28.62 -4.68 24.44
CA LYS A 172 -28.28 -3.40 25.06
C LYS A 172 -28.58 -2.22 24.14
N HIS A 173 -29.51 -1.37 24.60
CA HIS A 173 -29.84 -0.11 23.95
C HIS A 173 -29.25 1.06 24.74
N VAL A 174 -28.48 1.91 24.07
CA VAL A 174 -27.89 3.13 24.65
C VAL A 174 -28.82 4.30 24.36
N TYR A 175 -28.92 4.67 23.07
CA TYR A 175 -29.91 5.55 22.47
C TYR A 175 -29.70 5.57 20.94
N PHE A 176 -30.57 6.23 20.18
CA PHE A 176 -30.44 6.29 18.71
C PHE A 176 -30.68 7.70 18.15
N LYS A 177 -31.45 7.82 17.08
CA LYS A 177 -31.55 9.05 16.28
C LYS A 177 -32.06 10.29 17.02
N GLU A 178 -33.02 10.15 17.93
CA GLU A 178 -33.68 11.28 18.59
C GLU A 178 -32.73 11.93 19.60
N GLU A 179 -32.20 11.14 20.54
CA GLU A 179 -31.26 11.61 21.53
C GLU A 179 -29.92 12.00 20.89
N GLY A 180 -29.47 11.27 19.86
CA GLY A 180 -28.23 11.55 19.15
C GLY A 180 -28.21 12.94 18.51
N ILE A 181 -29.31 13.36 17.86
CA ILE A 181 -29.35 14.68 17.23
C ILE A 181 -29.49 15.80 18.27
N GLU A 182 -30.15 15.54 19.41
CA GLU A 182 -30.25 16.50 20.52
C GLU A 182 -28.86 16.84 21.06
N GLN A 183 -28.01 15.84 21.27
CA GLN A 183 -26.65 16.02 21.77
C GLN A 183 -25.77 16.80 20.77
N ILE A 184 -25.89 16.50 19.47
CA ILE A 184 -25.19 17.26 18.42
C ILE A 184 -25.68 18.70 18.37
N GLN A 185 -26.99 18.94 18.42
CA GLN A 185 -27.54 20.28 18.44
C GLN A 185 -27.06 21.06 19.67
N HIS A 186 -26.98 20.40 20.83
CA HIS A 186 -26.42 20.98 22.05
C HIS A 186 -24.95 21.35 21.86
N PHE A 187 -24.12 20.47 21.28
CA PHE A 187 -22.72 20.76 21.00
C PHE A 187 -22.55 21.92 20.03
N LEU A 188 -23.25 21.93 18.90
CA LEU A 188 -23.15 23.00 17.90
C LEU A 188 -23.55 24.36 18.48
N THR A 189 -24.55 24.38 19.37
CA THR A 189 -25.12 25.60 19.92
C THR A 189 -24.59 25.93 21.32
N LYS A 190 -25.22 25.46 22.39
CA LYS A 190 -24.98 25.97 23.75
C LYS A 190 -23.74 25.37 24.43
N GLY A 191 -23.50 24.07 24.27
CA GLY A 191 -22.47 23.32 24.99
C GLY A 191 -21.06 23.49 24.42
N GLY A 192 -20.93 23.47 23.09
CA GLY A 192 -19.65 23.43 22.39
C GLY A 192 -19.33 24.70 21.59
N LEU A 193 -19.69 24.74 20.31
CA LEU A 193 -19.22 25.77 19.39
C LEU A 193 -19.83 27.16 19.63
N GLY A 194 -21.04 27.26 20.18
CA GLY A 194 -21.67 28.56 20.44
C GLY A 194 -22.49 29.11 19.29
N ILE A 195 -22.79 28.32 18.26
CA ILE A 195 -23.46 28.81 17.05
C ILE A 195 -24.94 29.12 17.39
N PRO A 196 -25.51 30.27 16.97
CA PRO A 196 -26.93 30.52 17.13
C PRO A 196 -27.75 29.41 16.48
N ALA A 197 -28.75 28.87 17.18
CA ALA A 197 -29.51 27.70 16.70
C ALA A 197 -30.20 27.93 15.34
N HIS A 198 -30.60 29.17 15.05
CA HIS A 198 -31.21 29.56 13.78
C HIS A 198 -30.23 29.61 12.59
N GLU A 199 -28.93 29.58 12.84
CA GLU A 199 -27.87 29.49 11.81
C GLU A 199 -27.51 28.04 11.46
N ILE A 200 -28.05 27.06 12.19
CA ILE A 200 -27.85 25.63 11.91
C ILE A 200 -28.98 25.11 11.02
N VAL A 201 -28.63 24.38 9.97
CA VAL A 201 -29.58 23.71 9.08
C VAL A 201 -29.24 22.23 9.00
N PHE A 202 -30.21 21.36 9.28
CA PHE A 202 -30.05 19.91 9.21
C PHE A 202 -30.60 19.39 7.89
N HIS A 203 -29.77 18.74 7.07
CA HIS A 203 -30.14 18.20 5.77
C HIS A 203 -30.42 16.71 5.89
N GLU A 204 -31.46 16.25 5.22
CA GLU A 204 -31.76 14.82 5.09
C GLU A 204 -30.92 14.21 3.97
N ASP A 205 -30.14 13.17 4.27
CA ASP A 205 -29.38 12.41 3.26
C ASP A 205 -29.38 10.90 3.54
N VAL A 206 -28.73 10.14 2.65
CA VAL A 206 -28.52 8.70 2.79
C VAL A 206 -27.03 8.42 2.71
N TRP A 207 -26.52 7.77 3.74
CA TRP A 207 -25.14 7.32 3.78
C TRP A 207 -25.04 5.83 3.47
N ALA A 208 -24.02 5.44 2.72
CA ALA A 208 -23.65 4.07 2.42
C ALA A 208 -22.12 3.99 2.32
N GLY A 209 -21.52 2.95 2.89
CA GLY A 209 -20.09 2.72 2.91
C GLY A 209 -19.71 1.45 3.67
N GLY A 210 -18.67 0.74 3.22
CA GLY A 210 -18.14 -0.44 3.91
C GLY A 210 -19.15 -1.58 4.07
N GLY A 211 -20.10 -1.71 3.13
CA GLY A 211 -21.16 -2.72 3.18
C GLY A 211 -22.37 -2.38 4.06
N ASN A 212 -22.36 -1.22 4.73
CA ASN A 212 -23.46 -0.75 5.58
C ASN A 212 -24.10 0.53 5.05
N PHE A 213 -25.35 0.81 5.42
CA PHE A 213 -26.03 2.06 5.06
C PHE A 213 -27.15 2.44 6.03
N GLY A 214 -27.60 3.70 5.94
CA GLY A 214 -28.66 4.25 6.79
C GLY A 214 -29.04 5.70 6.43
N PRO A 215 -30.13 6.22 7.01
CA PRO A 215 -30.45 7.65 6.89
C PRO A 215 -29.38 8.47 7.61
N SER A 216 -29.11 9.65 7.09
CA SER A 216 -28.10 10.57 7.62
C SER A 216 -28.68 11.96 7.79
N ILE A 217 -28.26 12.66 8.84
CA ILE A 217 -28.50 14.08 9.02
C ILE A 217 -27.16 14.82 8.90
N GLU A 218 -27.01 15.63 7.86
CA GLU A 218 -25.85 16.50 7.68
C GLU A 218 -26.15 17.87 8.29
N PHE A 219 -25.26 18.42 9.11
CA PHE A 219 -25.49 19.70 9.76
C PHE A 219 -24.63 20.79 9.14
N PHE A 220 -25.30 21.79 8.57
CA PHE A 220 -24.70 22.90 7.83
C PHE A 220 -24.85 24.21 8.58
N SER A 221 -23.89 25.11 8.33
CA SER A 221 -24.04 26.52 8.63
C SER A 221 -23.28 27.37 7.62
N ARG A 222 -23.96 28.39 7.08
CA ARG A 222 -23.46 29.36 6.12
C ARG A 222 -22.70 28.75 4.94
N GLY A 223 -23.21 27.68 4.35
CA GLY A 223 -22.61 27.05 3.16
C GLY A 223 -21.60 25.94 3.47
N LEU A 224 -21.28 25.69 4.74
CA LEU A 224 -20.31 24.67 5.14
C LEU A 224 -21.00 23.54 5.89
N GLU A 225 -20.79 22.30 5.44
CA GLU A 225 -21.11 21.10 6.20
C GLU A 225 -20.14 21.01 7.39
N LEU A 226 -20.67 21.12 8.61
CA LEU A 226 -19.91 21.00 9.85
C LEU A 226 -19.75 19.54 10.28
N GLY A 227 -20.50 18.61 9.70
CA GLY A 227 -20.42 17.17 9.90
C GLY A 227 -21.75 16.49 9.57
N ASN A 228 -21.81 15.18 9.83
CA ASN A 228 -23.00 14.39 9.63
C ASN A 228 -23.18 13.36 10.74
N GLN A 229 -24.42 12.95 10.96
CA GLN A 229 -24.80 11.87 11.86
C GLN A 229 -25.59 10.81 11.10
N VAL A 230 -24.96 9.67 10.88
CA VAL A 230 -25.52 8.51 10.19
C VAL A 230 -26.17 7.57 11.19
N TYR A 231 -27.39 7.13 10.88
CA TYR A 231 -28.12 6.13 11.65
C TYR A 231 -28.00 4.78 10.96
N MET A 232 -26.83 4.15 11.09
CA MET A 232 -26.54 2.87 10.45
C MET A 232 -27.48 1.79 10.98
N GLN A 233 -28.27 1.22 10.07
CA GLN A 233 -29.28 0.23 10.44
C GLN A 233 -29.47 -0.87 9.39
N TYR A 234 -28.75 -0.83 8.25
CA TYR A 234 -28.84 -1.84 7.21
C TYR A 234 -27.46 -2.36 6.76
N GLU A 235 -27.42 -3.64 6.41
CA GLU A 235 -26.29 -4.34 5.80
C GLU A 235 -26.66 -4.78 4.39
N GLN A 236 -25.75 -4.56 3.44
CA GLN A 236 -25.90 -5.01 2.05
C GLN A 236 -25.55 -6.50 1.94
N LEU A 237 -26.39 -7.27 1.24
CA LEU A 237 -26.19 -8.70 0.99
C LEU A 237 -25.70 -8.96 -0.46
N PRO A 238 -24.99 -10.07 -0.69
CA PRO A 238 -24.67 -10.52 -2.05
C PRO A 238 -25.94 -10.65 -2.90
N GLY A 239 -25.91 -10.13 -4.13
CA GLY A 239 -27.07 -10.14 -5.04
C GLY A 239 -27.92 -8.87 -5.01
N GLY A 240 -27.67 -7.92 -4.10
CA GLY A 240 -28.35 -6.63 -4.06
C GLY A 240 -29.51 -6.53 -3.07
N ASP A 241 -29.80 -7.59 -2.32
CA ASP A 241 -30.71 -7.50 -1.17
C ASP A 241 -30.03 -6.79 0.02
N PHE A 242 -30.80 -6.42 1.03
CA PHE A 242 -30.28 -5.89 2.30
C PHE A 242 -31.11 -6.41 3.47
N ARG A 243 -30.51 -6.40 4.66
CA ARG A 243 -31.18 -6.74 5.92
C ARG A 243 -30.91 -5.70 6.99
N GLU A 244 -31.73 -5.68 8.02
CA GLU A 244 -31.49 -4.84 9.19
C GLU A 244 -30.26 -5.34 9.96
N LEU A 245 -29.44 -4.40 10.42
CA LEU A 245 -28.28 -4.69 11.25
C LEU A 245 -28.72 -5.22 12.61
N ARG A 246 -28.01 -6.25 13.09
CA ARG A 246 -28.18 -6.72 14.47
C ARG A 246 -27.78 -5.63 15.46
N THR A 247 -26.66 -4.96 15.20
CA THR A 247 -26.17 -3.82 15.99
C THR A 247 -26.45 -2.54 15.23
N LYS A 248 -27.40 -1.72 15.72
CA LYS A 248 -27.64 -0.40 15.14
C LYS A 248 -26.64 0.60 15.68
N VAL A 249 -26.04 1.38 14.80
CA VAL A 249 -24.94 2.28 15.16
C VAL A 249 -25.33 3.71 14.83
N ILE A 250 -25.12 4.63 15.78
CA ILE A 250 -24.97 6.04 15.43
C ILE A 250 -23.52 6.18 15.00
N ASP A 251 -23.28 6.64 13.78
CA ASP A 251 -21.97 6.97 13.23
C ASP A 251 -21.99 8.47 12.89
N MET A 252 -21.52 9.31 13.81
CA MET A 252 -21.33 10.73 13.53
C MET A 252 -19.90 10.97 13.10
N GLY A 253 -19.74 11.59 11.93
CA GLY A 253 -18.44 12.00 11.41
C GLY A 253 -18.40 13.50 11.15
N ALA A 254 -17.41 14.18 11.70
CA ALA A 254 -17.17 15.60 11.42
C ALA A 254 -15.68 15.88 11.17
N GLY A 255 -15.37 16.67 10.14
CA GLY A 255 -14.00 17.13 9.93
C GLY A 255 -13.62 18.17 10.99
N LEU A 256 -12.67 17.85 11.88
CA LEU A 256 -12.19 18.77 12.91
C LEU A 256 -11.70 20.09 12.30
N GLU A 257 -11.10 19.99 11.10
CA GLU A 257 -10.59 21.09 10.30
C GLU A 257 -11.68 22.11 10.00
N ARG A 258 -12.91 21.63 9.75
CA ARG A 258 -14.05 22.48 9.43
C ARG A 258 -14.54 23.23 10.65
N TRP A 259 -14.51 22.64 11.84
CA TRP A 259 -14.88 23.34 13.08
C TRP A 259 -13.89 24.45 13.41
N ALA A 260 -12.59 24.17 13.34
CA ALA A 260 -11.55 25.16 13.53
C ALA A 260 -11.69 26.29 12.49
N TRP A 261 -11.83 25.94 11.21
CA TRP A 261 -11.98 26.89 10.12
C TRP A 261 -13.21 27.78 10.26
N PHE A 262 -14.38 27.19 10.46
CA PHE A 262 -15.65 27.90 10.62
C PHE A 262 -15.58 28.88 11.79
N SER A 263 -14.99 28.45 12.91
CA SER A 263 -14.87 29.30 14.08
C SER A 263 -13.97 30.51 13.88
N GLN A 264 -12.91 30.38 13.06
CA GLN A 264 -11.94 31.45 12.84
C GLN A 264 -12.35 32.42 11.74
N GLY A 265 -13.20 31.98 10.80
CA GLY A 265 -13.66 32.78 9.66
C GLY A 265 -12.56 33.07 8.63
N LEU A 266 -11.51 32.23 8.58
CA LEU A 266 -10.41 32.41 7.64
C LEU A 266 -10.85 32.08 6.21
N PRO A 267 -10.16 32.58 5.16
CA PRO A 267 -10.54 32.27 3.79
C PRO A 267 -10.39 30.79 3.42
N MET A 268 -9.37 30.11 3.94
CA MET A 268 -9.08 28.71 3.63
C MET A 268 -8.84 27.95 4.95
N SER A 269 -9.29 26.69 5.04
CA SER A 269 -9.19 25.93 6.29
C SER A 269 -7.76 25.60 6.71
N TYR A 270 -6.84 25.49 5.75
CA TYR A 270 -5.44 25.12 6.00
C TYR A 270 -4.72 26.06 6.98
N ASP A 271 -5.00 27.37 6.90
CA ASP A 271 -4.47 28.37 7.83
C ASP A 271 -5.02 28.21 9.26
N ALA A 272 -6.20 27.58 9.43
CA ALA A 272 -6.76 27.25 10.74
C ALA A 272 -6.21 25.92 11.29
N THR A 273 -5.91 24.97 10.40
CA THR A 273 -5.53 23.59 10.75
C THR A 273 -4.05 23.47 11.12
N PHE A 274 -3.15 24.07 10.33
CA PHE A 274 -1.70 24.02 10.56
C PHE A 274 -1.05 25.41 10.35
N PRO A 275 -1.43 26.41 11.18
CA PRO A 275 -0.99 27.79 11.04
C PRO A 275 0.53 27.97 11.08
N LYS A 276 1.25 27.23 11.93
CA LYS A 276 2.73 27.33 12.00
C LYS A 276 3.36 26.83 10.71
N THR A 277 2.88 25.71 10.19
CA THR A 277 3.41 25.12 8.96
C THR A 277 3.10 25.98 7.74
N MET A 278 1.90 26.56 7.66
CA MET A 278 1.60 27.52 6.59
C MET A 278 2.48 28.77 6.67
N GLU A 279 2.68 29.33 7.86
CA GLU A 279 3.56 30.49 8.04
C GLU A 279 5.01 30.19 7.64
N MET A 280 5.51 28.99 7.97
CA MET A 280 6.82 28.54 7.51
C MET A 280 6.89 28.46 5.98
N ILE A 281 5.90 27.85 5.33
CA ILE A 281 5.84 27.76 3.86
C ILE A 281 5.81 29.16 3.22
N TYR A 282 4.96 30.07 3.71
CA TYR A 282 4.87 31.44 3.16
C TYR A 282 6.20 32.19 3.28
N ARG A 283 6.91 32.03 4.39
CA ARG A 283 8.24 32.64 4.59
C ARG A 283 9.29 32.04 3.66
N GLY A 284 9.32 30.71 3.53
CA GLY A 284 10.28 30.01 2.66
C GLY A 284 10.13 30.41 1.20
N VAL A 285 8.88 30.49 0.72
CA VAL A 285 8.55 30.90 -0.65
C VAL A 285 8.69 32.42 -0.86
N GLY A 286 8.65 33.21 0.22
CA GLY A 286 8.64 34.68 0.14
C GLY A 286 7.35 35.25 -0.47
N TRP A 287 6.26 34.48 -0.43
CA TRP A 287 4.97 34.88 -0.97
C TRP A 287 3.83 34.34 -0.11
N ARG A 288 2.87 35.21 0.20
CA ARG A 288 1.60 34.88 0.84
C ARG A 288 0.48 35.34 -0.11
N PRO A 289 -0.56 34.52 -0.34
CA PRO A 289 -1.68 34.96 -1.15
C PRO A 289 -2.38 36.17 -0.51
N ASP A 290 -2.88 37.09 -1.34
CA ASP A 290 -3.59 38.28 -0.88
C ASP A 290 -4.89 37.90 -0.15
N ARG A 291 -5.08 38.43 1.07
CA ARG A 291 -6.21 38.04 1.93
C ARG A 291 -7.57 38.51 1.39
N ASP A 292 -7.61 39.66 0.72
CA ASP A 292 -8.87 40.17 0.14
C ASP A 292 -9.31 39.29 -1.02
N PHE A 293 -8.39 39.00 -1.95
CA PHE A 293 -8.62 38.05 -3.03
C PHE A 293 -9.06 36.69 -2.48
N GLN A 294 -8.36 36.14 -1.49
CA GLN A 294 -8.73 34.87 -0.89
C GLN A 294 -10.13 34.90 -0.31
N ALA A 295 -10.51 35.94 0.42
CA ALA A 295 -11.84 36.06 1.01
C ALA A 295 -12.95 36.14 -0.05
N ARG A 296 -12.70 36.85 -1.16
CA ARG A 296 -13.63 36.92 -2.29
C ARG A 296 -13.75 35.58 -3.02
N PHE A 297 -12.62 34.93 -3.31
CA PHE A 297 -12.59 33.63 -3.97
C PHE A 297 -13.21 32.53 -3.12
N ALA A 298 -12.91 32.49 -1.81
CA ALA A 298 -13.39 31.45 -0.90
C ALA A 298 -14.91 31.31 -0.90
N ARG A 299 -15.65 32.41 -1.10
CA ARG A 299 -17.11 32.36 -1.25
C ARG A 299 -17.53 31.36 -2.32
N TYR A 300 -16.85 31.34 -3.46
CA TYR A 300 -17.19 30.49 -4.60
C TYR A 300 -16.38 29.20 -4.68
N ALA A 301 -15.32 29.07 -3.87
CA ALA A 301 -14.43 27.91 -3.86
C ALA A 301 -15.18 26.59 -3.68
N GLY A 302 -16.24 26.58 -2.84
CA GLY A 302 -17.04 25.39 -2.61
C GLY A 302 -17.74 24.82 -3.85
N ILE A 303 -18.06 25.68 -4.82
CA ILE A 303 -18.79 25.34 -6.06
C ILE A 303 -17.85 24.68 -7.09
N LEU A 304 -16.52 24.83 -6.92
CA LEU A 304 -15.50 24.22 -7.78
C LEU A 304 -15.15 22.78 -7.34
N ASN A 305 -16.06 22.09 -6.64
CA ASN A 305 -15.86 20.71 -6.22
C ASN A 305 -15.97 19.74 -7.40
N VAL A 306 -14.83 19.24 -7.92
CA VAL A 306 -14.77 18.45 -9.17
C VAL A 306 -15.66 17.20 -9.18
N ASP A 307 -16.02 16.68 -8.01
CA ASP A 307 -16.87 15.48 -7.88
C ASP A 307 -18.36 15.78 -8.12
N GLU A 308 -18.77 17.04 -8.03
CA GLU A 308 -20.16 17.48 -8.09
C GLU A 308 -20.49 18.27 -9.36
N ILE A 309 -19.49 18.50 -10.23
CA ILE A 309 -19.62 19.30 -11.45
C ILE A 309 -19.48 18.44 -12.70
N GLU A 310 -20.43 18.60 -13.62
CA GLU A 310 -20.37 17.97 -14.95
C GLU A 310 -19.42 18.71 -15.92
N ASP A 311 -19.39 20.05 -15.87
CA ASP A 311 -18.52 20.90 -16.70
C ASP A 311 -17.78 21.94 -15.84
N VAL A 312 -16.56 21.58 -15.44
CA VAL A 312 -15.74 22.45 -14.60
C VAL A 312 -15.31 23.74 -15.31
N ASN A 313 -15.14 23.71 -16.64
CA ASN A 313 -14.76 24.90 -17.40
C ASN A 313 -15.87 25.95 -17.39
N SER A 314 -17.14 25.51 -17.43
CA SER A 314 -18.27 26.42 -17.29
C SER A 314 -18.26 27.10 -15.92
N VAL A 315 -18.05 26.33 -14.85
CA VAL A 315 -18.05 26.88 -13.49
C VAL A 315 -16.88 27.84 -13.27
N TRP A 316 -15.69 27.56 -13.80
CA TRP A 316 -14.58 28.52 -13.77
C TRP A 316 -14.92 29.85 -14.45
N LYS A 317 -15.64 29.83 -15.59
CA LYS A 317 -16.09 31.05 -16.27
C LYS A 317 -17.09 31.82 -15.42
N ASP A 318 -18.00 31.12 -14.76
CA ASP A 318 -18.99 31.74 -13.89
C ASP A 318 -18.32 32.38 -12.66
N VAL A 319 -17.38 31.69 -12.02
CA VAL A 319 -16.61 32.24 -10.89
C VAL A 319 -15.75 33.44 -11.32
N ALA A 320 -15.08 33.36 -12.47
CA ALA A 320 -14.32 34.48 -13.03
C ALA A 320 -15.20 35.71 -13.26
N LYS A 321 -16.41 35.51 -13.79
CA LYS A 321 -17.40 36.57 -13.97
C LYS A 321 -17.88 37.16 -12.63
N GLN A 322 -18.11 36.34 -11.60
CA GLN A 322 -18.51 36.82 -10.27
C GLN A 322 -17.40 37.63 -9.58
N LEU A 323 -16.13 37.30 -9.85
CA LEU A 323 -14.97 37.98 -9.29
C LEU A 323 -14.49 39.18 -10.13
N ASP A 324 -15.10 39.41 -11.29
CA ASP A 324 -14.68 40.41 -12.28
C ASP A 324 -13.21 40.25 -12.68
N MET A 325 -12.81 39.02 -13.01
CA MET A 325 -11.44 38.65 -13.36
C MET A 325 -11.38 37.91 -14.69
N ASP A 326 -10.25 38.03 -15.39
CA ASP A 326 -9.92 37.12 -16.48
C ASP A 326 -9.75 35.69 -15.94
N ILE A 327 -10.26 34.70 -16.68
CA ILE A 327 -10.25 33.31 -16.26
C ILE A 327 -8.82 32.76 -16.12
N GLY A 328 -7.90 33.14 -17.02
CA GLY A 328 -6.50 32.71 -16.96
C GLY A 328 -5.80 33.29 -15.74
N ALA A 329 -5.96 34.60 -15.51
CA ALA A 329 -5.40 35.27 -14.34
C ALA A 329 -5.94 34.70 -13.01
N LEU A 330 -7.25 34.42 -12.94
CA LEU A 330 -7.86 33.77 -11.79
C LEU A 330 -7.27 32.38 -11.55
N GLN A 331 -7.24 31.54 -12.59
CA GLN A 331 -6.70 30.18 -12.50
C GLN A 331 -5.23 30.19 -12.08
N ASP A 332 -4.39 31.07 -12.66
CA ASP A 332 -2.97 31.17 -12.28
C ASP A 332 -2.79 31.50 -10.81
N GLN A 333 -3.57 32.46 -10.29
CA GLN A 333 -3.50 32.86 -8.89
C GLN A 333 -4.01 31.75 -7.95
N VAL A 334 -5.11 31.08 -8.30
CA VAL A 334 -5.68 29.98 -7.51
C VAL A 334 -4.76 28.77 -7.54
N TYR A 335 -4.23 28.36 -8.69
CA TYR A 335 -3.37 27.18 -8.77
C TYR A 335 -2.01 27.41 -8.08
N ARG A 336 -1.47 28.63 -8.11
CA ARG A 336 -0.30 28.98 -7.30
C ARG A 336 -0.61 28.87 -5.80
N MET A 337 -1.76 29.37 -5.36
CA MET A 337 -2.20 29.22 -3.97
C MET A 337 -2.43 27.75 -3.58
N ARG A 338 -3.11 26.98 -4.45
CA ARG A 338 -3.37 25.54 -4.32
C ARG A 338 -2.08 24.77 -4.08
N SER A 339 -1.00 25.12 -4.79
CA SER A 339 0.28 24.43 -4.66
C SER A 339 0.81 24.43 -3.21
N LEU A 340 0.67 25.55 -2.50
CA LEU A 340 1.14 25.69 -1.12
C LEU A 340 0.30 24.84 -0.16
N TYR A 341 -1.03 24.90 -0.30
CA TYR A 341 -1.94 24.14 0.54
C TYR A 341 -1.85 22.63 0.29
N ALA A 342 -1.72 22.22 -0.97
CA ALA A 342 -1.54 20.83 -1.33
C ALA A 342 -0.23 20.28 -0.76
N ILE A 343 0.88 21.02 -0.80
CA ILE A 343 2.14 20.58 -0.18
C ILE A 343 1.97 20.37 1.33
N ALA A 344 1.34 21.32 2.03
CA ALA A 344 1.11 21.20 3.47
C ALA A 344 0.18 20.03 3.82
N ASP A 345 -0.96 19.91 3.13
CA ASP A 345 -1.89 18.79 3.34
C ASP A 345 -1.22 17.43 3.06
N HIS A 346 -0.60 17.26 1.89
CA HIS A 346 -0.03 15.99 1.48
C HIS A 346 1.12 15.55 2.38
N THR A 347 1.98 16.48 2.83
CA THR A 347 3.09 16.14 3.74
C THR A 347 2.59 15.76 5.13
N ARG A 348 1.52 16.38 5.65
CA ARG A 348 0.84 15.92 6.88
C ARG A 348 0.27 14.51 6.73
N SER A 349 -0.40 14.22 5.62
CA SER A 349 -0.92 12.87 5.32
C SER A 349 0.17 11.82 5.25
N LEU A 350 1.27 12.14 4.56
CA LEU A 350 2.44 11.26 4.43
C LEU A 350 3.11 11.01 5.77
N LEU A 351 3.22 12.03 6.63
CA LEU A 351 3.80 11.91 7.96
C LEU A 351 3.08 10.82 8.78
N VAL A 352 1.74 10.90 8.86
CA VAL A 352 0.95 9.94 9.63
C VAL A 352 0.98 8.56 8.99
N ALA A 353 0.85 8.46 7.67
CA ALA A 353 0.87 7.16 6.97
C ALA A 353 2.21 6.44 7.11
N ILE A 354 3.33 7.16 7.00
CA ILE A 354 4.68 6.60 7.13
C ILE A 354 4.95 6.18 8.57
N HIS A 355 4.57 7.02 9.54
CA HIS A 355 4.67 6.69 10.96
C HIS A 355 3.89 5.40 11.29
N ASP A 356 2.68 5.25 10.76
CA ASP A 356 1.82 4.08 11.00
C ASP A 356 2.22 2.84 10.14
N GLY A 357 3.37 2.91 9.46
CA GLY A 357 4.04 1.78 8.83
C GLY A 357 3.63 1.50 7.38
N ALA A 358 3.06 2.47 6.67
CA ALA A 358 2.89 2.39 5.22
C ALA A 358 4.03 3.11 4.49
N LEU A 359 4.50 2.54 3.38
CA LEU A 359 5.60 3.10 2.61
C LEU A 359 5.13 3.55 1.23
N PRO A 360 5.66 4.66 0.69
CA PRO A 360 5.56 4.97 -0.74
C PRO A 360 6.07 3.79 -1.58
N SER A 361 5.23 3.26 -2.47
CA SER A 361 5.55 2.08 -3.30
C SER A 361 4.84 2.13 -4.65
N ASN A 362 4.97 1.08 -5.48
CA ASN A 362 4.23 0.92 -6.73
C ASN A 362 3.03 -0.04 -6.62
N VAL A 363 2.64 -0.44 -5.41
CA VAL A 363 1.65 -1.51 -5.17
C VAL A 363 0.70 -1.17 -4.04
N GLY A 364 -0.57 -1.54 -4.21
CA GLY A 364 -1.63 -1.32 -3.22
C GLY A 364 -1.71 0.13 -2.74
N GLY A 365 -2.06 0.33 -1.46
CA GLY A 365 -2.16 1.67 -0.86
C GLY A 365 -0.86 2.49 -0.90
N GLY A 366 0.32 1.86 -1.00
CA GLY A 366 1.60 2.57 -1.09
C GLY A 366 1.77 3.38 -2.37
N TYR A 367 1.05 3.01 -3.43
CA TYR A 367 0.99 3.79 -4.68
C TYR A 367 0.45 5.20 -4.45
N ASN A 368 -0.65 5.31 -3.70
CA ASN A 368 -1.27 6.60 -3.40
C ASN A 368 -0.32 7.51 -2.61
N LEU A 369 0.41 6.96 -1.63
CA LEU A 369 1.41 7.72 -0.87
C LEU A 369 2.55 8.21 -1.75
N ARG A 370 3.06 7.37 -2.66
CA ARG A 370 4.08 7.81 -3.63
C ARG A 370 3.57 8.93 -4.52
N ASN A 371 2.32 8.87 -4.96
CA ASN A 371 1.73 9.91 -5.80
C ASN A 371 1.65 11.25 -5.07
N LEU A 372 1.22 11.26 -3.80
CA LEU A 372 1.23 12.47 -2.96
C LEU A 372 2.63 13.07 -2.84
N LEU A 373 3.63 12.23 -2.53
CA LEU A 373 5.01 12.69 -2.33
C LEU A 373 5.60 13.27 -3.62
N ARG A 374 5.41 12.59 -4.75
CA ARG A 374 5.88 13.07 -6.05
C ARG A 374 5.14 14.32 -6.50
N ARG A 375 3.84 14.43 -6.23
CA ARG A 375 3.04 15.64 -6.52
C ARG A 375 3.60 16.85 -5.75
N CYS A 376 4.04 16.68 -4.50
CA CYS A 376 4.70 17.76 -3.76
C CYS A 376 5.97 18.27 -4.47
N TRP A 377 6.88 17.38 -4.88
CA TRP A 377 8.08 17.79 -5.63
C TRP A 377 7.75 18.42 -6.98
N THR A 378 6.77 17.87 -7.71
CA THR A 378 6.33 18.43 -8.99
C THR A 378 5.77 19.85 -8.80
N LEU A 379 4.98 20.10 -7.76
CA LEU A 379 4.46 21.44 -7.45
C LEU A 379 5.57 22.43 -7.10
N ILE A 380 6.57 22.00 -6.32
CA ILE A 380 7.75 22.80 -5.99
C ILE A 380 8.50 23.20 -7.27
N ASP A 381 8.77 22.22 -8.15
CA ASP A 381 9.49 22.45 -9.40
C ASP A 381 8.68 23.33 -10.37
N GLN A 382 7.38 23.07 -10.52
CA GLN A 382 6.49 23.77 -11.45
C GLN A 382 6.39 25.27 -11.12
N TYR A 383 6.24 25.61 -9.83
CA TYR A 383 6.10 27.00 -9.37
C TYR A 383 7.41 27.61 -8.89
N GLN A 384 8.54 26.90 -9.04
CA GLN A 384 9.87 27.33 -8.61
C GLN A 384 9.88 27.79 -7.15
N LEU A 385 9.23 27.01 -6.29
CA LEU A 385 9.09 27.33 -4.88
C LEU A 385 10.43 27.10 -4.17
N ASN A 386 10.94 28.11 -3.47
CA ASN A 386 12.09 27.97 -2.60
C ASN A 386 11.70 27.26 -1.30
N LEU A 387 11.47 25.94 -1.36
CA LEU A 387 10.93 25.15 -0.27
C LEU A 387 11.61 23.78 -0.21
N ASP A 388 12.13 23.40 0.96
CA ASP A 388 12.55 22.02 1.25
C ASP A 388 11.42 21.26 1.94
N LEU A 389 10.98 20.13 1.36
CA LEU A 389 9.96 19.29 1.99
C LEU A 389 10.39 18.79 3.38
N ASN A 390 11.69 18.58 3.62
CA ASN A 390 12.14 18.14 4.94
C ASN A 390 11.77 19.15 6.04
N ASP A 391 11.82 20.45 5.72
CA ASP A 391 11.45 21.50 6.67
C ASP A 391 9.93 21.57 6.88
N VAL A 392 9.14 21.25 5.85
CA VAL A 392 7.68 21.08 5.96
C VAL A 392 7.35 19.92 6.89
N PHE A 393 7.97 18.76 6.71
CA PHE A 393 7.80 17.61 7.61
C PHE A 393 8.20 17.95 9.05
N ARG A 394 9.33 18.61 9.28
CA ARG A 394 9.75 19.06 10.62
C ARG A 394 8.74 20.01 11.26
N SER A 395 8.19 20.94 10.48
CA SER A 395 7.16 21.85 10.97
C SER A 395 5.88 21.12 11.39
N HIS A 396 5.44 20.13 10.60
CA HIS A 396 4.32 19.27 10.98
C HIS A 396 4.62 18.45 12.24
N ILE A 397 5.83 17.94 12.39
CA ILE A 397 6.24 17.21 13.60
C ILE A 397 6.19 18.13 14.84
N ASP A 398 6.67 19.37 14.76
CA ASP A 398 6.56 20.34 15.88
C ASP A 398 5.10 20.68 16.21
N GLU A 399 4.31 21.02 15.18
CA GLU A 399 2.95 21.50 15.34
C GLU A 399 1.98 20.38 15.72
N PHE A 400 1.91 19.34 14.89
CA PHE A 400 0.96 18.24 15.05
C PHE A 400 1.43 17.22 16.10
N GLY A 401 2.75 17.01 16.22
CA GLY A 401 3.33 16.18 17.27
C GLY A 401 3.22 16.78 18.67
N SER A 402 2.77 18.04 18.81
CA SER A 402 2.36 18.59 20.11
C SER A 402 1.10 17.93 20.67
N TRP A 403 0.25 17.41 19.80
CA TRP A 403 -0.96 16.66 20.15
C TRP A 403 -0.72 15.15 20.04
N TYR A 404 -0.25 14.68 18.88
CA TYR A 404 0.07 13.27 18.64
C TYR A 404 1.54 13.01 18.93
N THR A 405 1.86 12.81 20.20
CA THR A 405 3.25 12.74 20.68
C THR A 405 4.06 11.61 20.07
N GLU A 406 3.41 10.55 19.58
CA GLU A 406 4.04 9.47 18.85
C GLU A 406 4.72 9.97 17.56
N LEU A 407 4.15 10.98 16.89
CA LEU A 407 4.70 11.55 15.65
C LEU A 407 5.99 12.36 15.88
N ARG A 408 6.37 12.62 17.14
CA ARG A 408 7.66 13.26 17.46
C ARG A 408 8.84 12.35 17.16
N ASP A 409 8.64 11.04 17.25
CA ASP A 409 9.62 10.09 16.75
C ASP A 409 9.43 9.94 15.23
N TYR A 410 10.30 10.59 14.48
CA TYR A 410 10.25 10.55 13.02
C TYR A 410 10.88 9.28 12.44
N GLY A 411 11.47 8.40 13.27
CA GLY A 411 12.05 7.12 12.85
C GLY A 411 12.87 7.24 11.57
N SER A 412 12.52 6.43 10.56
CA SER A 412 13.17 6.41 9.25
C SER A 412 12.53 7.34 8.20
N LEU A 413 11.68 8.29 8.60
CA LEU A 413 10.98 9.19 7.67
C LEU A 413 11.95 9.88 6.69
N PHE A 414 13.00 10.51 7.20
CA PHE A 414 13.94 11.26 6.35
C PHE A 414 14.79 10.34 5.47
N ASP A 415 15.10 9.12 5.91
CA ASP A 415 15.78 8.12 5.08
C ASP A 415 14.88 7.67 3.91
N ILE A 416 13.59 7.44 4.19
CA ILE A 416 12.58 7.12 3.17
C ILE A 416 12.48 8.26 2.15
N LEU A 417 12.39 9.51 2.62
CA LEU A 417 12.29 10.69 1.76
C LEU A 417 13.54 10.85 0.88
N GLU A 418 14.73 10.60 1.41
CA GLU A 418 15.97 10.65 0.63
C GLU A 418 15.99 9.60 -0.49
N VAL A 419 15.61 8.37 -0.18
CA VAL A 419 15.54 7.28 -1.16
C VAL A 419 14.49 7.58 -2.24
N GLU A 420 13.30 8.03 -1.85
CA GLU A 420 12.25 8.39 -2.80
C GLU A 420 12.62 9.61 -3.66
N LYS A 421 13.35 10.59 -3.11
CA LYS A 421 13.83 11.76 -3.86
C LYS A 421 14.82 11.35 -4.95
N LYS A 422 15.80 10.50 -4.63
CA LYS A 422 16.75 9.95 -5.62
C LYS A 422 16.00 9.22 -6.74
N ARG A 423 15.03 8.38 -6.40
CA ARG A 423 14.20 7.65 -7.38
C ARG A 423 13.38 8.61 -8.24
N TYR A 424 12.82 9.65 -7.66
CA TYR A 424 12.06 10.67 -8.39
C TYR A 424 12.95 11.42 -9.39
N GLU A 425 14.12 11.88 -8.98
CA GLU A 425 15.06 12.60 -9.86
C GLU A 425 15.54 11.74 -11.03
N GLU A 426 15.88 10.46 -10.76
CA GLU A 426 16.24 9.50 -11.80
C GLU A 426 15.09 9.21 -12.77
N SER A 427 13.88 9.02 -12.24
CA SER A 427 12.67 8.80 -13.04
C SER A 427 12.40 10.01 -13.92
N ARG A 428 12.36 11.21 -13.34
CA ARG A 428 12.08 12.48 -14.05
C ARG A 428 13.09 12.74 -15.17
N ARG A 429 14.37 12.42 -14.98
CA ARG A 429 15.38 12.50 -16.06
C ARG A 429 15.01 11.60 -17.24
N LYS A 430 14.68 10.33 -16.99
CA LYS A 430 14.27 9.38 -18.03
C LYS A 430 12.96 9.80 -18.71
N SER A 431 11.98 10.22 -17.91
CA SER A 431 10.66 10.68 -18.38
C SER A 431 10.78 11.87 -19.33
N ARG A 432 11.66 12.85 -19.04
CA ARG A 432 11.89 14.00 -19.95
C ARG A 432 12.36 13.57 -21.34
N ASP A 433 13.26 12.59 -21.42
CA ASP A 433 13.76 12.08 -22.71
C ASP A 433 12.70 11.29 -23.48
N ILE A 434 11.79 10.61 -22.76
CA ILE A 434 10.64 9.93 -23.35
C ILE A 434 9.64 10.95 -23.90
N VAL A 435 9.22 11.92 -23.08
CA VAL A 435 8.26 12.96 -23.47
C VAL A 435 8.78 13.75 -24.68
N LYS A 436 10.05 14.14 -24.70
CA LYS A 436 10.67 14.83 -25.86
C LYS A 436 10.54 14.01 -27.14
N ARG A 437 10.71 12.68 -27.07
CA ARG A 437 10.55 11.79 -28.24
C ARG A 437 9.09 11.68 -28.67
N MET A 438 8.16 11.54 -27.73
CA MET A 438 6.71 11.47 -28.00
C MET A 438 6.19 12.77 -28.65
N VAL A 439 6.57 13.92 -28.11
CA VAL A 439 6.21 15.24 -28.66
C VAL A 439 6.79 15.42 -30.07
N LYS A 440 8.06 15.04 -30.29
CA LYS A 440 8.67 15.06 -31.63
C LYS A 440 7.97 14.09 -32.60
N GLY A 441 7.48 12.97 -32.09
CA GLY A 441 6.69 11.98 -32.82
C GLY A 441 5.24 12.42 -33.13
N LYS A 442 4.80 13.58 -32.61
CA LYS A 442 3.42 14.09 -32.73
C LYS A 442 2.37 13.11 -32.18
N GLU A 443 2.70 12.39 -31.11
CA GLU A 443 1.74 11.52 -30.41
C GLU A 443 0.58 12.35 -29.84
N SER A 444 -0.62 11.75 -29.78
CA SER A 444 -1.78 12.37 -29.11
C SER A 444 -1.78 12.03 -27.63
N PHE A 445 -2.14 13.01 -26.80
CA PHE A 445 -2.22 12.87 -25.34
C PHE A 445 -3.68 12.95 -24.92
N THR A 446 -4.42 11.84 -25.03
CA THR A 446 -5.79 11.72 -24.51
C THR A 446 -5.76 11.52 -22.99
N PRO A 447 -6.87 11.79 -22.26
CA PRO A 447 -6.97 11.51 -20.82
C PRO A 447 -6.51 10.09 -20.43
N GLU A 448 -6.95 9.08 -21.19
CA GLU A 448 -6.61 7.68 -20.96
C GLU A 448 -5.11 7.43 -21.17
N LYS A 449 -4.51 8.09 -22.16
CA LYS A 449 -3.07 7.97 -22.40
C LYS A 449 -2.26 8.65 -21.30
N LEU A 450 -2.71 9.78 -20.77
CA LEU A 450 -2.06 10.44 -19.63
C LEU A 450 -2.07 9.51 -18.40
N VAL A 451 -3.20 8.85 -18.12
CA VAL A 451 -3.32 7.88 -17.02
C VAL A 451 -2.37 6.69 -17.26
N GLU A 452 -2.36 6.14 -18.48
CA GLU A 452 -1.44 5.04 -18.84
C GLU A 452 0.03 5.43 -18.66
N LEU A 453 0.45 6.61 -19.12
CA LEU A 453 1.83 7.10 -19.00
C LEU A 453 2.23 7.34 -17.54
N TYR A 454 1.29 7.78 -16.71
CA TYR A 454 1.49 7.94 -15.28
C TYR A 454 1.69 6.59 -14.59
N ASP A 455 0.79 5.63 -14.81
CA ASP A 455 0.85 4.30 -14.20
C ASP A 455 2.06 3.49 -14.66
N SER A 456 2.31 3.46 -15.98
CA SER A 456 3.30 2.55 -16.57
C SER A 456 4.72 3.13 -16.61
N GLN A 457 4.86 4.45 -16.72
CA GLN A 457 6.14 5.12 -16.93
C GLN A 457 6.45 6.19 -15.87
N GLY A 458 5.54 6.43 -14.92
CA GLY A 458 5.70 7.46 -13.88
C GLY A 458 5.77 8.88 -14.46
N ILE A 459 5.24 9.09 -15.66
CA ILE A 459 5.28 10.39 -16.35
C ILE A 459 4.07 11.20 -15.88
N SER A 460 4.32 12.28 -15.15
CA SER A 460 3.25 13.18 -14.69
C SER A 460 2.64 13.98 -15.83
N PRO A 461 1.32 14.26 -15.81
CA PRO A 461 0.68 15.06 -16.85
C PRO A 461 1.25 16.49 -16.89
N GLU A 462 1.72 17.01 -15.75
CA GLU A 462 2.40 18.31 -15.67
C GLU A 462 3.73 18.31 -16.44
N LEU A 463 4.51 17.21 -16.38
CA LEU A 463 5.74 17.07 -17.16
C LEU A 463 5.48 17.06 -18.66
N ILE A 464 4.35 16.48 -19.08
CA ILE A 464 3.94 16.48 -20.48
C ILE A 464 3.51 17.90 -20.89
N LYS A 465 2.75 18.60 -20.03
CA LYS A 465 2.32 19.99 -20.26
C LYS A 465 3.50 20.97 -20.32
N GLU A 466 4.56 20.74 -19.55
CA GLU A 466 5.84 21.50 -19.64
C GLU A 466 6.44 21.42 -21.05
N ALA A 467 6.42 20.22 -21.66
CA ALA A 467 6.97 20.00 -23.00
C ALA A 467 5.99 20.34 -24.15
N ARG A 468 4.69 20.32 -23.88
CA ARG A 468 3.60 20.53 -24.85
C ARG A 468 2.46 21.32 -24.17
N PRO A 469 2.54 22.66 -24.13
CA PRO A 469 1.63 23.50 -23.33
C PRO A 469 0.15 23.39 -23.69
N ASP A 470 -0.17 22.96 -24.92
CA ASP A 470 -1.54 22.75 -25.42
C ASP A 470 -2.17 21.42 -24.97
N VAL A 471 -1.49 20.59 -24.17
CA VAL A 471 -2.15 19.46 -23.48
C VAL A 471 -3.10 19.97 -22.41
N ALA A 472 -4.38 19.63 -22.53
CA ALA A 472 -5.33 19.73 -21.44
C ALA A 472 -5.17 18.53 -20.49
N ILE A 473 -4.92 18.81 -19.21
CA ILE A 473 -4.93 17.80 -18.15
C ILE A 473 -6.37 17.72 -17.62
N PRO A 474 -6.98 16.53 -17.55
CA PRO A 474 -8.30 16.37 -16.93
C PRO A 474 -8.30 16.85 -15.48
N GLU A 475 -9.38 17.51 -15.04
CA GLU A 475 -9.45 18.01 -13.66
C GLU A 475 -9.59 16.89 -12.61
N ASP A 476 -10.11 15.73 -13.03
CA ASP A 476 -10.26 14.50 -12.25
C ASP A 476 -9.12 13.49 -12.48
N PHE A 477 -7.97 13.96 -13.00
CA PHE A 477 -6.89 13.09 -13.44
C PHE A 477 -6.40 12.12 -12.35
N TYR A 478 -6.16 12.63 -11.15
CA TYR A 478 -5.59 11.81 -10.08
C TYR A 478 -6.64 10.87 -9.48
N ALA A 479 -7.90 11.30 -9.40
CA ALA A 479 -9.02 10.42 -9.05
C ALA A 479 -9.17 9.25 -10.04
N ARG A 480 -9.01 9.48 -11.35
CA ARG A 480 -9.02 8.40 -12.37
C ARG A 480 -7.89 7.40 -12.19
N VAL A 481 -6.68 7.90 -11.92
CA VAL A 481 -5.51 7.05 -11.64
C VAL A 481 -5.81 6.15 -10.45
N GLN A 482 -6.32 6.71 -9.37
CA GLN A 482 -6.63 5.96 -8.16
C GLN A 482 -7.70 4.89 -8.37
N ALA A 483 -8.80 5.21 -9.06
CA ALA A 483 -9.89 4.26 -9.30
C ALA A 483 -9.41 2.96 -10.00
N ARG A 484 -8.28 3.01 -10.71
CA ARG A 484 -7.66 1.84 -11.34
C ARG A 484 -6.90 0.93 -10.36
N HIS A 485 -6.41 1.48 -9.24
CA HIS A 485 -5.60 0.78 -8.23
C HIS A 485 -6.36 0.41 -6.95
N GLU A 486 -7.62 0.84 -6.81
CA GLU A 486 -8.48 0.51 -5.66
C GLU A 486 -9.13 -0.88 -5.73
N ALA A 487 -9.14 -1.52 -6.90
CA ALA A 487 -9.69 -2.87 -7.05
C ALA A 487 -8.74 -3.91 -6.41
N LYS A 488 -8.94 -4.23 -5.13
CA LYS A 488 -8.47 -5.52 -4.60
C LYS A 488 -9.19 -6.64 -5.36
N GLU A 489 -8.46 -7.61 -5.90
CA GLU A 489 -9.07 -8.82 -6.43
C GLU A 489 -9.89 -9.48 -5.31
N SER A 490 -11.20 -9.59 -5.51
CA SER A 490 -12.05 -10.33 -4.58
C SER A 490 -11.60 -11.79 -4.58
N ARG A 491 -11.24 -12.31 -3.39
CA ARG A 491 -10.88 -13.72 -3.23
C ARG A 491 -12.02 -14.58 -3.79
N LYS A 492 -11.72 -15.43 -4.78
CA LYS A 492 -12.67 -16.44 -5.27
C LYS A 492 -13.05 -17.35 -4.10
N ILE A 493 -14.33 -17.41 -3.79
CA ILE A 493 -14.87 -18.33 -2.78
C ILE A 493 -14.72 -19.75 -3.36
N GLU A 494 -13.81 -20.54 -2.80
CA GLU A 494 -13.68 -21.95 -3.15
C GLU A 494 -14.92 -22.74 -2.72
N ALA A 495 -15.24 -23.82 -3.45
CA ALA A 495 -16.36 -24.69 -3.12
C ALA A 495 -16.15 -25.30 -1.71
N ASN A 496 -17.14 -25.13 -0.83
CA ASN A 496 -17.02 -25.53 0.56
C ASN A 496 -17.48 -26.97 0.81
N GLU A 497 -16.50 -27.88 0.89
CA GLU A 497 -16.73 -29.32 1.12
C GLU A 497 -17.05 -29.67 2.59
N THR A 498 -16.90 -28.71 3.50
CA THR A 498 -17.11 -28.87 4.96
C THR A 498 -18.44 -28.33 5.47
N THR A 499 -19.27 -27.79 4.57
CA THR A 499 -20.59 -27.21 4.91
C THR A 499 -21.44 -28.16 5.75
N GLY A 500 -21.93 -27.68 6.90
CA GLY A 500 -22.82 -28.42 7.80
C GLY A 500 -22.15 -29.46 8.71
N LEU A 501 -20.82 -29.56 8.70
CA LEU A 501 -20.09 -30.42 9.64
C LEU A 501 -19.81 -29.68 10.96
N PRO A 502 -19.75 -30.41 12.10
CA PRO A 502 -19.34 -29.83 13.37
C PRO A 502 -17.88 -29.38 13.32
N LYS A 503 -17.55 -28.29 14.05
CA LYS A 503 -16.18 -27.79 14.18
C LYS A 503 -15.29 -28.83 14.86
N THR A 504 -14.07 -28.99 14.37
CA THR A 504 -13.08 -29.91 14.95
C THR A 504 -12.43 -29.27 16.17
N VAL A 505 -12.26 -30.02 17.27
CA VAL A 505 -11.55 -29.59 18.47
C VAL A 505 -10.02 -29.61 18.23
N PRO A 506 -9.33 -28.47 18.26
CA PRO A 506 -7.89 -28.37 17.99
C PRO A 506 -7.06 -28.67 19.24
N MET A 507 -6.86 -29.95 19.57
CA MET A 507 -6.15 -30.37 20.79
C MET A 507 -4.70 -29.87 20.86
N TYR A 508 -4.09 -29.51 19.74
CA TYR A 508 -2.72 -29.01 19.68
C TYR A 508 -2.50 -27.68 20.43
N TYR A 509 -3.55 -26.93 20.75
CA TYR A 509 -3.42 -25.74 21.61
C TYR A 509 -3.37 -26.09 23.10
N GLU A 510 -4.16 -27.06 23.53
CA GLU A 510 -4.23 -27.48 24.95
C GLU A 510 -3.08 -28.43 25.32
N ARG A 511 -2.69 -29.30 24.38
CA ARG A 511 -1.74 -30.39 24.59
C ARG A 511 -0.62 -30.37 23.54
N PRO A 512 0.15 -29.27 23.42
CA PRO A 512 1.15 -29.10 22.35
C PRO A 512 2.32 -30.10 22.42
N GLN A 513 2.51 -30.77 23.56
CA GLN A 513 3.57 -31.76 23.78
C GLN A 513 3.13 -33.21 23.52
N GLU A 514 1.84 -33.43 23.25
CA GLU A 514 1.32 -34.75 22.87
C GLU A 514 1.43 -34.92 21.35
N PHE A 515 1.69 -36.16 20.92
CA PHE A 515 1.83 -36.50 19.50
C PHE A 515 1.00 -37.72 19.10
N LYS A 516 0.29 -38.34 20.04
CA LYS A 516 -0.60 -39.48 19.79
C LYS A 516 -1.95 -39.17 20.41
N PHE A 517 -3.02 -39.50 19.70
CA PHE A 517 -4.39 -39.25 20.15
C PHE A 517 -5.37 -40.23 19.54
N GLU A 518 -6.55 -40.32 20.15
CA GLU A 518 -7.70 -41.04 19.60
C GLU A 518 -8.80 -40.04 19.22
N ALA A 519 -9.49 -40.31 18.11
CA ALA A 519 -10.58 -39.48 17.61
C ALA A 519 -11.66 -40.31 16.90
N ALA A 520 -12.87 -39.77 16.85
CA ALA A 520 -13.96 -40.32 16.06
C ALA A 520 -13.94 -39.75 14.63
N VAL A 521 -14.26 -40.60 13.66
CA VAL A 521 -14.42 -40.17 12.26
C VAL A 521 -15.80 -39.56 12.10
N VAL A 522 -15.85 -38.25 11.84
CA VAL A 522 -17.09 -37.51 11.58
C VAL A 522 -17.54 -37.74 10.14
N LYS A 523 -16.62 -37.66 9.19
CA LYS A 523 -16.94 -37.85 7.76
C LYS A 523 -15.69 -38.19 6.94
N THR A 524 -15.90 -39.02 5.92
CA THR A 524 -14.93 -39.22 4.83
C THR A 524 -15.42 -38.51 3.58
N ILE A 525 -14.55 -37.70 2.97
CA ILE A 525 -14.82 -36.93 1.74
C ILE A 525 -13.92 -37.48 0.63
N ASN A 526 -14.46 -37.69 -0.57
CA ASN A 526 -13.71 -38.16 -1.75
C ASN A 526 -12.79 -39.37 -1.49
N SER A 527 -13.21 -40.29 -0.63
CA SER A 527 -12.52 -41.52 -0.20
C SER A 527 -11.22 -41.36 0.62
N ASN A 528 -10.43 -40.31 0.43
CA ASN A 528 -9.12 -40.15 1.09
C ASN A 528 -9.00 -38.91 1.98
N LYS A 529 -10.04 -38.09 2.11
CA LYS A 529 -10.07 -36.98 3.07
C LYS A 529 -10.90 -37.37 4.29
N VAL A 530 -10.38 -37.11 5.48
CA VAL A 530 -11.02 -37.51 6.74
C VAL A 530 -11.20 -36.30 7.65
N VAL A 531 -12.43 -36.13 8.14
CA VAL A 531 -12.79 -35.15 9.16
C VAL A 531 -12.95 -35.89 10.48
N LEU A 532 -12.27 -35.39 11.51
CA LEU A 532 -12.31 -35.91 12.87
C LEU A 532 -13.05 -34.93 13.79
N ASP A 533 -13.56 -35.44 14.91
CA ASP A 533 -14.17 -34.63 15.97
C ASP A 533 -13.12 -33.80 16.72
N GLN A 534 -11.93 -34.37 16.92
CA GLN A 534 -10.78 -33.72 17.55
C GLN A 534 -9.46 -34.16 16.89
N THR A 535 -8.43 -33.32 16.94
CA THR A 535 -7.13 -33.67 16.34
C THR A 535 -5.94 -32.95 16.99
N LEU A 536 -4.79 -33.64 17.05
CA LEU A 536 -3.49 -33.02 17.34
C LEU A 536 -2.79 -32.49 16.09
N PHE A 537 -3.25 -32.77 14.87
CA PHE A 537 -2.65 -32.24 13.65
C PHE A 537 -2.96 -30.74 13.51
N TYR A 538 -1.92 -29.93 13.39
CA TYR A 538 -2.02 -28.52 13.05
C TYR A 538 -2.25 -28.37 11.55
N PRO A 539 -3.33 -27.70 11.11
CA PRO A 539 -3.56 -27.40 9.72
C PRO A 539 -2.63 -26.28 9.22
N LEU A 540 -2.39 -26.20 7.92
CA LEU A 540 -1.75 -25.03 7.30
C LEU A 540 -2.41 -23.72 7.80
N GLY A 541 -1.61 -22.81 8.36
CA GLY A 541 -2.13 -21.56 8.92
C GLY A 541 -1.04 -20.62 9.43
N GLY A 542 -1.23 -19.31 9.27
CA GLY A 542 -0.24 -18.29 9.71
C GLY A 542 1.12 -18.43 9.00
N GLY A 543 1.13 -18.95 7.77
CA GLY A 543 2.33 -19.28 7.01
C GLY A 543 3.05 -20.55 7.47
N GLN A 544 2.66 -21.20 8.58
CA GLN A 544 3.24 -22.46 9.00
C GLN A 544 2.62 -23.62 8.24
N ALA A 545 3.45 -24.45 7.62
CA ALA A 545 3.02 -25.67 6.95
C ALA A 545 2.24 -26.60 7.90
N GLY A 546 1.24 -27.30 7.35
CA GLY A 546 0.49 -28.31 8.11
C GLY A 546 1.38 -29.45 8.58
N ASP A 547 0.94 -30.11 9.65
CA ASP A 547 1.61 -31.32 10.12
C ASP A 547 1.40 -32.50 9.18
N THR A 548 2.34 -33.44 9.25
CA THR A 548 2.25 -34.76 8.65
C THR A 548 2.34 -35.81 9.75
N GLY A 549 2.08 -37.07 9.40
CA GLY A 549 2.07 -38.18 10.34
C GLY A 549 1.21 -39.31 9.82
N PHE A 550 0.53 -40.01 10.72
CA PHE A 550 -0.26 -41.19 10.40
C PHE A 550 -1.62 -41.19 11.10
N ILE A 551 -2.64 -41.70 10.42
CA ILE A 551 -3.94 -42.05 11.00
C ILE A 551 -4.17 -43.53 10.72
N ASP A 552 -4.23 -44.36 11.78
CA ASP A 552 -4.29 -45.82 11.71
C ASP A 552 -3.25 -46.44 10.75
N GLY A 553 -2.03 -45.89 10.77
CA GLY A 553 -0.91 -46.34 9.93
C GLY A 553 -0.95 -45.84 8.48
N VAL A 554 -1.96 -45.07 8.09
CA VAL A 554 -2.03 -44.40 6.78
C VAL A 554 -1.41 -43.01 6.86
N GLU A 555 -0.51 -42.71 5.94
CA GLU A 555 0.20 -41.43 5.87
C GLU A 555 -0.76 -40.26 5.61
N VAL A 556 -0.66 -39.22 6.45
CA VAL A 556 -1.30 -37.92 6.28
C VAL A 556 -0.36 -37.03 5.48
N VAL A 557 -0.76 -36.66 4.28
CA VAL A 557 0.07 -35.87 3.34
C VAL A 557 -0.20 -34.38 3.41
N ASP A 558 -1.40 -33.98 3.86
CA ASP A 558 -1.77 -32.58 4.02
C ASP A 558 -2.88 -32.43 5.06
N VAL A 559 -2.92 -31.27 5.72
CA VAL A 559 -3.93 -30.92 6.70
C VAL A 559 -4.29 -29.45 6.52
N TYR A 560 -5.57 -29.17 6.30
CA TYR A 560 -6.07 -27.81 6.12
C TYR A 560 -7.36 -27.58 6.90
N LYS A 561 -7.73 -26.31 7.06
CA LYS A 561 -8.89 -25.89 7.84
C LYS A 561 -9.85 -25.08 6.97
N GLN A 562 -11.12 -25.43 7.02
CA GLN A 562 -12.21 -24.71 6.37
C GLN A 562 -13.38 -24.61 7.35
N ASP A 563 -13.90 -23.40 7.60
CA ASP A 563 -15.03 -23.12 8.51
C ASP A 563 -14.93 -23.68 9.94
N GLY A 564 -13.71 -23.85 10.45
CA GLY A 564 -13.49 -24.45 11.77
C GLY A 564 -13.44 -25.98 11.76
N VAL A 565 -13.57 -26.61 10.59
CA VAL A 565 -13.40 -28.05 10.37
C VAL A 565 -11.97 -28.30 9.87
N ILE A 566 -11.29 -29.28 10.48
CA ILE A 566 -9.94 -29.68 10.07
C ILE A 566 -10.06 -30.95 9.21
N VAL A 567 -9.55 -30.85 7.98
CA VAL A 567 -9.57 -31.91 6.98
C VAL A 567 -8.17 -32.51 6.86
N HIS A 568 -8.08 -33.84 6.99
CA HIS A 568 -6.84 -34.60 6.88
C HIS A 568 -6.84 -35.30 5.52
N VAL A 569 -5.86 -35.02 4.68
CA VAL A 569 -5.68 -35.67 3.37
C VAL A 569 -4.77 -36.86 3.55
N LEU A 570 -5.28 -38.05 3.26
CA LEU A 570 -4.56 -39.31 3.37
C LEU A 570 -4.01 -39.75 2.02
N LYS A 571 -2.86 -40.41 2.06
CA LYS A 571 -2.22 -41.01 0.87
C LYS A 571 -3.05 -42.14 0.26
N SER A 572 -3.81 -42.85 1.10
CA SER A 572 -4.77 -43.88 0.70
C SER A 572 -6.04 -43.82 1.56
N PRO A 573 -7.19 -44.31 1.10
CA PRO A 573 -8.41 -44.39 1.90
C PRO A 573 -8.24 -45.23 3.17
N LEU A 574 -8.96 -44.87 4.24
CA LEU A 574 -9.15 -45.75 5.39
C LEU A 574 -10.07 -46.93 5.02
N PRO A 575 -10.01 -48.05 5.77
CA PRO A 575 -10.97 -49.14 5.62
C PRO A 575 -12.43 -48.65 5.73
N ALA A 576 -13.31 -49.20 4.88
CA ALA A 576 -14.72 -48.84 4.89
C ALA A 576 -15.37 -49.15 6.26
N GLY A 577 -16.16 -48.20 6.78
CA GLY A 577 -16.82 -48.35 8.08
C GLY A 577 -15.97 -48.00 9.30
N THR A 578 -14.76 -47.43 9.11
CA THR A 578 -13.93 -46.93 10.22
C THR A 578 -14.65 -45.79 10.94
N THR A 579 -14.86 -45.94 12.26
CA THR A 579 -15.58 -44.96 13.11
C THR A 579 -14.70 -44.32 14.17
N LYS A 580 -13.57 -44.95 14.52
CA LYS A 580 -12.55 -44.45 15.44
C LYS A 580 -11.18 -44.70 14.86
N VAL A 581 -10.25 -43.78 15.12
CA VAL A 581 -8.88 -43.84 14.61
C VAL A 581 -7.89 -43.41 15.68
N THR A 582 -6.65 -43.89 15.56
CA THR A 582 -5.49 -43.39 16.30
C THR A 582 -4.65 -42.51 15.37
N GLY A 583 -4.42 -41.26 15.77
CA GLY A 583 -3.54 -40.34 15.07
C GLY A 583 -2.16 -40.25 15.72
N GLU A 584 -1.11 -40.16 14.90
CA GLU A 584 0.27 -39.93 15.31
C GLU A 584 0.90 -38.80 14.48
N VAL A 585 1.30 -37.71 15.13
CA VAL A 585 1.92 -36.53 14.49
C VAL A 585 3.45 -36.72 14.41
N ASP A 586 4.05 -36.32 13.29
CA ASP A 586 5.51 -36.28 13.12
C ASP A 586 6.15 -35.26 14.08
N ARG A 587 6.90 -35.79 15.05
CA ARG A 587 7.55 -35.03 16.12
C ARG A 587 8.64 -34.09 15.60
N ASP A 588 9.48 -34.58 14.70
CA ASP A 588 10.65 -33.83 14.22
C ASP A 588 10.19 -32.70 13.31
N ARG A 589 9.22 -32.98 12.43
CA ARG A 589 8.59 -31.94 11.61
C ARG A 589 7.97 -30.85 12.48
N ARG A 590 7.14 -31.23 13.48
CA ARG A 590 6.48 -30.26 14.37
C ARG A 590 7.50 -29.41 15.12
N ARG A 591 8.56 -30.03 15.63
CA ARG A 591 9.65 -29.35 16.35
C ARG A 591 10.30 -28.28 15.48
N ILE A 592 10.68 -28.63 14.25
CA ILE A 592 11.31 -27.70 13.30
C ILE A 592 10.35 -26.56 12.94
N LEU A 593 9.09 -26.88 12.63
CA LEU A 593 8.09 -25.87 12.27
C LEU A 593 7.82 -24.90 13.42
N SER A 594 7.74 -25.40 14.65
CA SER A 594 7.53 -24.56 15.85
C SER A 594 8.74 -23.65 16.14
N ALA A 595 9.95 -24.16 15.90
CA ALA A 595 11.19 -23.39 16.00
C ALA A 595 11.28 -22.32 14.90
N HIS A 596 11.01 -22.67 13.64
CA HIS A 596 10.92 -21.71 12.54
C HIS A 596 9.85 -20.64 12.78
N HIS A 597 8.69 -21.02 13.34
CA HIS A 597 7.65 -20.05 13.66
C HIS A 597 8.13 -19.05 14.71
N SER A 598 8.69 -19.55 15.81
CA SER A 598 9.18 -18.68 16.89
C SER A 598 10.39 -17.85 16.44
N ALA A 599 11.22 -18.40 15.55
CA ALA A 599 12.28 -17.66 14.87
C ALA A 599 11.73 -16.51 14.01
N THR A 600 10.57 -16.66 13.36
CA THR A 600 9.91 -15.58 12.62
C THR A 600 9.63 -14.37 13.52
N HIS A 601 9.09 -14.56 14.72
CA HIS A 601 8.87 -13.47 15.70
C HIS A 601 10.18 -12.80 16.10
N ILE A 602 11.21 -13.60 16.40
CA ILE A 602 12.54 -13.12 16.78
C ILE A 602 13.19 -12.32 15.65
N VAL A 603 13.11 -12.81 14.40
CA VAL A 603 13.65 -12.13 13.21
C VAL A 603 12.86 -10.87 12.90
N ASN A 604 11.52 -10.87 13.06
CA ASN A 604 10.69 -9.68 12.91
C ASN A 604 11.12 -8.59 13.91
N TYR A 605 11.24 -8.94 15.19
CA TYR A 605 11.79 -8.05 16.22
C TYR A 605 13.19 -7.55 15.86
N ALA A 606 14.10 -8.44 15.45
CA ALA A 606 15.46 -8.06 15.10
C ALA A 606 15.51 -7.11 13.90
N ALA A 607 14.71 -7.37 12.87
CA ALA A 607 14.58 -6.48 11.71
C ALA A 607 14.09 -5.09 12.12
N ARG A 608 13.07 -4.99 12.99
CA ARG A 608 12.59 -3.71 13.52
C ARG A 608 13.68 -2.98 14.32
N LYS A 609 14.42 -3.71 15.16
CA LYS A 609 15.47 -3.12 15.99
C LYS A 609 16.65 -2.57 15.17
N VAL A 610 16.96 -3.22 14.05
CA VAL A 610 18.10 -2.87 13.19
C VAL A 610 17.73 -1.83 12.13
N LEU A 611 16.54 -1.96 11.53
CA LEU A 611 16.13 -1.16 10.39
C LEU A 611 15.26 0.04 10.77
N GLY A 612 14.45 -0.07 11.83
CA GLY A 612 13.48 0.95 12.25
C GLY A 612 12.05 0.41 12.41
N ASP A 613 11.19 1.18 13.09
CA ASP A 613 9.84 0.76 13.45
C ASP A 613 8.83 0.71 12.29
N HIS A 614 9.19 1.25 11.11
CA HIS A 614 8.41 1.12 9.87
C HIS A 614 8.38 -0.31 9.34
N VAL A 615 9.22 -1.20 9.86
CA VAL A 615 9.21 -2.62 9.55
C VAL A 615 7.95 -3.28 10.10
N TRP A 616 7.16 -3.81 9.19
CA TRP A 616 5.94 -4.59 9.42
C TRP A 616 5.99 -5.85 8.58
N GLN A 617 5.40 -6.92 9.08
CA GLN A 617 5.23 -8.14 8.29
C GLN A 617 4.24 -7.90 7.14
N ALA A 618 4.68 -8.19 5.92
CA ALA A 618 3.87 -8.24 4.70
C ALA A 618 3.48 -9.67 4.32
N GLY A 619 4.19 -10.68 4.86
CA GLY A 619 3.91 -12.10 4.64
C GLY A 619 4.93 -12.99 5.34
N ALA A 620 4.59 -14.26 5.55
CA ALA A 620 5.51 -15.24 6.12
C ALA A 620 5.19 -16.65 5.63
N GLU A 621 6.21 -17.50 5.56
CA GLU A 621 6.06 -18.93 5.28
C GLU A 621 7.11 -19.71 6.05
N LYS A 622 6.73 -20.85 6.63
CA LYS A 622 7.60 -21.74 7.41
C LYS A 622 7.40 -23.16 6.91
N THR A 623 8.44 -23.71 6.29
CA THR A 623 8.51 -25.11 5.86
C THR A 623 9.48 -25.89 6.75
N PRO A 624 9.53 -27.22 6.65
CA PRO A 624 10.54 -28.02 7.36
C PRO A 624 11.98 -27.69 6.94
N GLU A 625 12.20 -27.14 5.75
CA GLU A 625 13.55 -26.89 5.21
C GLU A 625 14.04 -25.47 5.53
N LYS A 626 13.13 -24.48 5.46
CA LYS A 626 13.45 -23.06 5.71
C LYS A 626 12.22 -22.25 6.10
N ALA A 627 12.47 -21.05 6.58
CA ALA A 627 11.45 -20.03 6.80
C ALA A 627 11.77 -18.77 6.00
N ARG A 628 10.72 -18.03 5.67
CA ARG A 628 10.83 -16.68 5.09
C ARG A 628 9.89 -15.72 5.79
N LEU A 629 10.34 -14.47 5.91
CA LEU A 629 9.58 -13.35 6.42
C LEU A 629 9.70 -12.20 5.41
N ASP A 630 8.55 -11.76 4.89
CA ASP A 630 8.46 -10.59 4.02
C ASP A 630 8.17 -9.39 4.91
N ILE A 631 9.04 -8.39 4.87
CA ILE A 631 8.92 -7.17 5.67
C ILE A 631 8.74 -5.94 4.79
N THR A 632 8.04 -4.92 5.30
CA THR A 632 8.03 -3.59 4.71
C THR A 632 9.40 -2.93 4.90
N HIS A 633 10.04 -2.55 3.79
CA HIS A 633 11.29 -1.81 3.82
C HIS A 633 11.51 -1.04 2.51
N TYR A 634 12.03 0.18 2.61
CA TYR A 634 12.09 1.12 1.48
C TYR A 634 13.27 0.85 0.52
N GLU A 635 14.29 0.09 0.93
CA GLU A 635 15.45 -0.24 0.10
C GLU A 635 15.84 -1.72 0.19
N SER A 636 16.84 -2.14 -0.58
CA SER A 636 17.39 -3.49 -0.46
C SER A 636 18.38 -3.54 0.69
N LEU A 637 18.32 -4.59 1.50
CA LEU A 637 19.29 -4.79 2.57
C LEU A 637 20.68 -5.09 2.01
N ASN A 638 21.69 -4.47 2.60
CA ASN A 638 23.07 -4.87 2.39
C ASN A 638 23.45 -6.02 3.33
N PHE A 639 24.56 -6.69 3.00
CA PHE A 639 25.02 -7.85 3.77
C PHE A 639 25.30 -7.54 5.25
N LYS A 640 25.77 -6.33 5.59
CA LYS A 640 26.03 -5.94 6.99
C LYS A 640 24.74 -5.80 7.79
N GLN A 641 23.68 -5.23 7.20
CA GLN A 641 22.36 -5.16 7.83
C GLN A 641 21.80 -6.57 8.08
N LEU A 642 21.91 -7.47 7.10
CA LEU A 642 21.48 -8.85 7.26
C LEU A 642 22.24 -9.59 8.37
N GLN A 643 23.56 -9.38 8.47
CA GLN A 643 24.38 -9.91 9.55
C GLN A 643 24.01 -9.33 10.92
N GLU A 644 23.68 -8.05 10.99
CA GLU A 644 23.26 -7.42 12.24
C GLU A 644 21.88 -7.94 12.69
N ILE A 645 20.96 -8.19 11.76
CA ILE A 645 19.68 -8.88 12.07
C ILE A 645 19.96 -10.29 12.62
N GLU A 646 20.85 -11.06 11.98
CA GLU A 646 21.26 -12.39 12.47
C GLU A 646 21.81 -12.30 13.90
N ARG A 647 22.70 -11.32 14.17
CA ARG A 647 23.31 -11.11 15.48
C ARG A 647 22.27 -10.77 16.54
N VAL A 648 21.40 -9.79 16.29
CA VAL A 648 20.35 -9.36 17.23
C VAL A 648 19.33 -10.48 17.49
N ALA A 649 18.97 -11.25 16.46
CA ALA A 649 18.09 -12.41 16.60
C ALA A 649 18.70 -13.47 17.51
N ASN A 650 19.97 -13.83 17.29
CA ASN A 650 20.64 -14.83 18.11
C ASN A 650 20.96 -14.34 19.54
N ASP A 651 21.21 -13.04 19.74
CA ASP A 651 21.31 -12.46 21.09
C ASP A 651 20.02 -12.71 21.88
N LEU A 652 18.84 -12.59 21.26
CA LEU A 652 17.56 -12.88 21.90
C LEU A 652 17.36 -14.38 22.18
N VAL A 653 17.82 -15.25 21.28
CA VAL A 653 17.85 -16.71 21.54
C VAL A 653 18.71 -17.01 22.77
N MET A 654 19.89 -16.41 22.87
CA MET A 654 20.84 -16.63 23.96
C MET A 654 20.37 -16.10 25.31
N LYS A 655 19.43 -15.14 25.32
CA LYS A 655 18.78 -14.65 26.54
C LYS A 655 17.77 -15.62 27.15
N GLN A 656 17.36 -16.66 26.41
CA GLN A 656 16.45 -17.71 26.90
C GLN A 656 15.14 -17.15 27.46
N VAL A 657 14.53 -16.24 26.71
CA VAL A 657 13.30 -15.54 27.12
C VAL A 657 12.11 -16.50 27.04
N PRO A 658 11.23 -16.54 28.06
CA PRO A 658 10.00 -17.32 27.99
C PRO A 658 9.08 -16.85 26.85
N VAL A 659 8.44 -17.82 26.18
CA VAL A 659 7.39 -17.57 25.20
C VAL A 659 6.06 -17.98 25.82
N ARG A 660 5.19 -17.01 26.09
CA ARG A 660 3.91 -17.23 26.76
C ARG A 660 2.76 -17.08 25.77
N ILE A 661 1.68 -17.78 26.05
CA ILE A 661 0.44 -17.70 25.27
C ILE A 661 -0.68 -17.30 26.21
N ARG A 662 -1.46 -16.28 25.84
CA ARG A 662 -2.67 -15.84 26.55
C ARG A 662 -3.85 -15.81 25.60
N GLU A 663 -4.99 -16.32 26.06
CA GLU A 663 -6.27 -16.03 25.42
C GLU A 663 -6.84 -14.76 26.01
N MET A 664 -7.20 -13.81 25.15
CA MET A 664 -7.70 -12.50 25.55
C MET A 664 -8.87 -12.12 24.64
N SER A 665 -9.86 -11.40 25.16
CA SER A 665 -10.81 -10.72 24.28
C SER A 665 -10.05 -9.75 23.38
N ARG A 666 -10.48 -9.58 22.13
CA ARG A 666 -9.86 -8.65 21.18
C ARG A 666 -9.66 -7.25 21.78
N THR A 667 -10.72 -6.68 22.32
CA THR A 667 -10.73 -5.34 22.90
C THR A 667 -9.64 -5.17 23.97
N ALA A 668 -9.53 -6.14 24.88
CA ALA A 668 -8.49 -6.10 25.92
C ALA A 668 -7.06 -6.24 25.35
N ALA A 669 -6.86 -7.06 24.32
CA ALA A 669 -5.55 -7.21 23.68
C ALA A 669 -5.13 -5.95 22.92
N GLU A 670 -6.06 -5.31 22.21
CA GLU A 670 -5.84 -4.04 21.51
C GLU A 670 -5.52 -2.90 22.50
N MET A 671 -6.23 -2.83 23.64
CA MET A 671 -5.95 -1.87 24.70
C MET A 671 -4.61 -2.11 25.39
N GLU A 672 -4.20 -3.37 25.61
CA GLU A 672 -2.96 -3.70 26.32
C GLU A 672 -1.71 -3.59 25.42
N TYR A 673 -1.83 -3.98 24.14
CA TYR A 673 -0.66 -4.16 23.25
C TYR A 673 -0.72 -3.36 21.95
N SER A 674 -1.74 -2.51 21.75
CA SER A 674 -2.02 -1.77 20.51
C SER A 674 -2.35 -2.66 19.30
N MET A 675 -2.61 -2.03 18.16
CA MET A 675 -2.84 -2.69 16.87
C MET A 675 -1.58 -3.40 16.32
N ARG A 676 -0.42 -3.24 16.97
CA ARG A 676 0.82 -3.92 16.55
C ARG A 676 0.74 -5.45 16.67
N ILE A 677 -0.22 -5.97 17.45
CA ILE A 677 -0.48 -7.41 17.52
C ILE A 677 -0.84 -8.04 16.16
N TYR A 678 -1.25 -7.24 15.18
CA TYR A 678 -1.68 -7.69 13.85
C TYR A 678 -0.56 -7.75 12.79
N GLN A 679 0.69 -8.03 13.19
CA GLN A 679 1.78 -8.30 12.22
C GLN A 679 1.42 -9.46 11.28
N GLY A 680 0.78 -10.50 11.82
CA GLY A 680 0.30 -11.67 11.08
C GLY A 680 -0.89 -11.42 10.14
N GLY A 681 -1.40 -10.19 10.07
CA GLY A 681 -2.66 -9.85 9.42
C GLY A 681 -3.86 -9.87 10.37
N ALA A 682 -5.04 -9.57 9.83
CA ALA A 682 -6.28 -9.55 10.59
C ALA A 682 -6.66 -10.97 11.04
N VAL A 683 -6.72 -11.18 12.36
CA VAL A 683 -7.21 -12.45 12.92
C VAL A 683 -8.71 -12.30 13.14
N PRO A 684 -9.59 -13.23 12.71
CA PRO A 684 -11.03 -13.17 12.98
C PRO A 684 -11.39 -13.70 14.39
N GLY A 685 -12.47 -13.19 14.99
CA GLY A 685 -13.08 -13.72 16.23
C GLY A 685 -13.01 -12.80 17.47
N LYS A 686 -13.86 -13.11 18.47
CA LYS A 686 -13.98 -12.39 19.77
C LYS A 686 -12.75 -12.56 20.68
N THR A 687 -12.16 -13.75 20.65
CA THR A 687 -11.01 -14.12 21.49
C THR A 687 -9.79 -14.28 20.59
N LEU A 688 -8.71 -13.61 20.96
CA LEU A 688 -7.42 -13.69 20.30
C LEU A 688 -6.47 -14.56 21.11
N ARG A 689 -5.69 -15.37 20.41
CA ARG A 689 -4.53 -16.07 20.97
C ARG A 689 -3.31 -15.18 20.80
N ILE A 690 -2.85 -14.61 21.90
CA ILE A 690 -1.71 -13.69 21.95
C ILE A 690 -0.45 -14.45 22.34
N VAL A 691 0.57 -14.40 21.49
CA VAL A 691 1.90 -14.96 21.73
C VAL A 691 2.81 -13.83 22.19
N ILE A 692 3.49 -14.05 23.31
CA ILE A 692 4.28 -13.03 24.02
C ILE A 692 5.70 -13.55 24.19
N ILE A 693 6.67 -12.85 23.59
CA ILE A 693 8.09 -12.95 23.92
C ILE A 693 8.41 -11.78 24.85
N ASP A 694 8.49 -12.06 26.16
CA ASP A 694 8.47 -11.06 27.23
C ASP A 694 9.47 -9.89 26.98
N GLY A 695 8.94 -8.70 26.68
CA GLY A 695 9.73 -7.47 26.46
C GLY A 695 10.32 -7.28 25.06
N TYR A 696 9.98 -8.16 24.11
CA TYR A 696 10.54 -8.14 22.74
C TYR A 696 9.46 -8.12 21.65
N ASP A 697 8.48 -9.02 21.73
CA ASP A 697 7.45 -9.15 20.68
C ASP A 697 6.13 -9.66 21.24
N VAL A 698 5.01 -9.12 20.74
CA VAL A 698 3.65 -9.52 21.11
C VAL A 698 2.78 -9.50 19.86
N GLU A 699 2.23 -10.67 19.50
CA GLU A 699 1.47 -10.83 18.26
C GLU A 699 0.27 -11.76 18.46
N ALA A 700 -0.84 -11.45 17.79
CA ALA A 700 -1.98 -12.34 17.67
C ALA A 700 -1.64 -13.45 16.66
N CYS A 701 -1.38 -14.66 17.15
CA CYS A 701 -0.86 -15.75 16.32
C CYS A 701 -1.48 -17.10 16.68
N GLY A 702 -2.00 -17.79 15.66
CA GLY A 702 -2.52 -19.16 15.77
C GLY A 702 -1.46 -20.26 15.63
N GLY A 703 -0.19 -19.90 15.43
CA GLY A 703 0.91 -20.84 15.25
C GLY A 703 1.23 -21.69 16.47
N ILE A 704 1.98 -22.76 16.23
CA ILE A 704 2.62 -23.51 17.32
C ILE A 704 4.00 -22.91 17.58
N HIS A 705 4.30 -22.67 18.85
CA HIS A 705 5.53 -22.01 19.28
C HIS A 705 6.31 -22.90 20.24
N VAL A 706 7.61 -22.64 20.33
CA VAL A 706 8.40 -23.11 21.47
C VAL A 706 7.99 -22.34 22.71
N ASP A 707 8.27 -22.88 23.90
CA ASP A 707 7.99 -22.25 25.20
C ASP A 707 9.14 -21.33 25.68
N ASN A 708 10.28 -21.35 24.98
CA ASN A 708 11.45 -20.52 25.30
C ASN A 708 12.28 -20.25 24.06
N THR A 709 12.80 -19.01 23.90
CA THR A 709 13.57 -18.62 22.71
C THR A 709 14.81 -19.49 22.49
N SER A 710 15.39 -20.08 23.54
CA SER A 710 16.55 -20.96 23.44
C SER A 710 16.29 -22.22 22.61
N LYS A 711 15.04 -22.70 22.57
CA LYS A 711 14.64 -23.89 21.81
C LYS A 711 14.52 -23.64 20.30
N VAL A 712 14.65 -22.40 19.85
CA VAL A 712 14.83 -22.09 18.42
C VAL A 712 16.22 -22.51 17.93
N GLY A 713 17.21 -22.54 18.83
CA GLY A 713 18.60 -22.77 18.47
C GLY A 713 19.17 -21.65 17.60
N PHE A 714 20.34 -21.91 16.98
CA PHE A 714 20.99 -20.93 16.12
C PHE A 714 20.12 -20.59 14.91
N ILE A 715 19.90 -19.30 14.69
CA ILE A 715 19.20 -18.77 13.53
C ILE A 715 20.24 -18.35 12.50
N LYS A 716 20.18 -18.93 11.29
CA LYS A 716 21.04 -18.55 10.17
C LYS A 716 20.23 -17.80 9.13
N MET A 717 20.58 -16.53 8.87
CA MET A 717 20.06 -15.76 7.74
C MET A 717 20.74 -16.24 6.45
N LEU A 718 19.93 -16.50 5.42
CA LEU A 718 20.39 -17.02 4.13
C LEU A 718 20.55 -15.91 3.11
N SER A 719 19.51 -15.11 2.94
CA SER A 719 19.43 -14.07 1.92
C SER A 719 18.43 -12.99 2.31
N SER A 720 18.59 -11.84 1.66
CA SER A 720 17.60 -10.77 1.63
C SER A 720 17.33 -10.40 0.17
N GLU A 721 16.09 -10.54 -0.27
CA GLU A 721 15.69 -10.30 -1.65
C GLU A 721 14.54 -9.31 -1.72
N ARG A 722 14.63 -8.35 -2.64
CA ARG A 722 13.54 -7.41 -2.88
C ARG A 722 12.51 -8.07 -3.78
N ILE A 723 11.35 -8.41 -3.23
CA ILE A 723 10.26 -9.07 -3.96
C ILE A 723 9.53 -8.06 -4.84
N GLN A 724 9.25 -6.91 -4.26
CA GLN A 724 8.62 -5.79 -4.93
C GLN A 724 9.05 -4.51 -4.24
N ASP A 725 8.58 -3.39 -4.76
CA ASP A 725 8.84 -2.13 -4.11
C ASP A 725 8.16 -2.03 -2.74
N GLY A 726 8.91 -1.55 -1.75
CA GLY A 726 8.47 -1.49 -0.36
C GLY A 726 8.47 -2.82 0.40
N VAL A 727 8.83 -3.96 -0.22
CA VAL A 727 8.82 -5.28 0.42
C VAL A 727 10.12 -6.06 0.19
N VAL A 728 10.77 -6.47 1.27
CA VAL A 728 11.98 -7.30 1.27
C VAL A 728 11.70 -8.62 1.96
N ARG A 729 12.08 -9.72 1.31
CA ARG A 729 12.03 -11.07 1.85
C ARG A 729 13.33 -11.39 2.57
N LEU A 730 13.23 -11.84 3.80
CA LEU A 730 14.30 -12.43 4.59
C LEU A 730 14.12 -13.95 4.61
N GLU A 731 15.11 -14.70 4.14
CA GLU A 731 15.11 -16.16 4.28
C GLU A 731 16.06 -16.59 5.39
N PHE A 732 15.62 -17.53 6.23
CA PHE A 732 16.41 -18.03 7.35
C PHE A 732 16.07 -19.47 7.70
N LYS A 733 16.99 -20.09 8.46
CA LYS A 733 16.84 -21.45 9.01
C LYS A 733 17.11 -21.42 10.51
N SER A 734 16.54 -22.39 11.22
CA SER A 734 16.78 -22.63 12.65
C SER A 734 17.19 -24.09 12.90
N LEU A 735 17.66 -24.39 14.12
CA LEU A 735 18.04 -25.74 14.56
C LEU A 735 19.04 -26.44 13.59
N GLU A 736 18.85 -27.74 13.34
CA GLU A 736 19.73 -28.55 12.49
C GLU A 736 19.82 -28.01 11.06
N ASN A 737 18.74 -27.41 10.54
CA ASN A 737 18.75 -26.82 9.20
C ASN A 737 19.73 -25.65 9.09
N ALA A 738 19.86 -24.83 10.14
CA ALA A 738 20.83 -23.75 10.20
C ALA A 738 22.26 -24.29 10.24
N MET A 739 22.50 -25.33 11.05
CA MET A 739 23.81 -25.98 11.15
C MET A 739 24.24 -26.61 9.82
N ASN A 740 23.34 -27.35 9.18
CA ASN A 740 23.57 -27.97 7.88
C ASN A 740 23.94 -26.94 6.80
N GLU A 741 23.33 -25.75 6.86
CA GLU A 741 23.67 -24.66 5.93
C GLU A 741 25.08 -24.12 6.15
N VAL A 742 25.49 -23.94 7.42
CA VAL A 742 26.85 -23.50 7.76
C VAL A 742 27.88 -24.53 7.26
N GLN A 743 27.66 -25.81 7.53
CA GLN A 743 28.54 -26.89 7.07
C GLN A 743 28.58 -26.99 5.54
N ARG A 744 27.46 -26.74 4.84
CA ARG A 744 27.42 -26.68 3.38
C ARG A 744 28.29 -25.55 2.84
N HIS A 745 28.21 -24.35 3.44
CA HIS A 745 29.07 -23.22 3.06
C HIS A 745 30.54 -23.51 3.34
N GLU A 746 30.86 -24.13 4.48
CA GLU A 746 32.21 -24.53 4.81
C GLU A 746 32.77 -25.56 3.81
N SER A 747 31.98 -26.54 3.38
CA SER A 747 32.38 -27.51 2.35
C SER A 747 32.72 -26.82 1.03
N ILE A 748 31.93 -25.83 0.61
CA ILE A 748 32.21 -25.07 -0.62
C ILE A 748 33.53 -24.30 -0.48
N LEU A 749 33.78 -23.66 0.66
CA LEU A 749 35.05 -22.98 0.93
C LEU A 749 36.22 -23.95 0.94
N LYS A 750 36.03 -25.15 1.49
CA LYS A 750 37.04 -26.22 1.47
C LYS A 750 37.36 -26.69 0.04
N ASP A 751 36.34 -26.93 -0.77
CA ASP A 751 36.53 -27.36 -2.16
C ASP A 751 37.31 -26.32 -2.97
N VAL A 752 37.01 -25.02 -2.79
CA VAL A 752 37.73 -23.92 -3.45
C VAL A 752 39.16 -23.79 -2.93
N SER A 753 39.34 -23.89 -1.61
CA SER A 753 40.65 -23.88 -0.95
C SER A 753 41.55 -24.99 -1.50
N ASP A 754 41.02 -26.21 -1.62
CA ASP A 754 41.74 -27.37 -2.15
C ASP A 754 42.03 -27.23 -3.64
N LEU A 755 41.06 -26.75 -4.42
CA LEU A 755 41.21 -26.54 -5.85
C LEU A 755 42.35 -25.56 -6.17
N TRP A 756 42.51 -24.51 -5.36
CA TRP A 756 43.54 -23.48 -5.57
C TRP A 756 44.81 -23.70 -4.76
N GLY A 757 44.78 -24.63 -3.78
CA GLY A 757 45.91 -24.90 -2.88
C GLY A 757 46.23 -23.72 -1.96
N VAL A 758 45.22 -22.98 -1.50
CA VAL A 758 45.38 -21.79 -0.63
C VAL A 758 44.49 -21.88 0.61
N GLY A 759 44.88 -21.22 1.71
CA GLY A 759 44.04 -21.13 2.91
C GLY A 759 42.76 -20.31 2.68
N TYR A 760 41.78 -20.42 3.58
CA TYR A 760 40.48 -19.75 3.44
C TYR A 760 40.59 -18.22 3.31
N ASP A 761 41.46 -17.61 4.11
CA ASP A 761 41.68 -16.16 4.09
C ASP A 761 42.32 -15.67 2.77
N ASP A 762 43.02 -16.55 2.06
CA ASP A 762 43.68 -16.26 0.79
C ASP A 762 42.77 -16.49 -0.42
N ILE A 763 41.59 -17.11 -0.24
CA ILE A 763 40.62 -17.37 -1.33
C ILE A 763 40.27 -16.07 -2.08
N PRO A 764 39.81 -14.97 -1.44
CA PRO A 764 39.38 -13.78 -2.18
C PRO A 764 40.52 -13.14 -2.98
N LYS A 765 41.71 -13.04 -2.38
CA LYS A 765 42.91 -12.49 -3.03
C LYS A 765 43.34 -13.36 -4.21
N THR A 766 43.30 -14.68 -4.06
CA THR A 766 43.66 -15.64 -5.12
C THR A 766 42.65 -15.61 -6.25
N ALA A 767 41.35 -15.54 -5.95
CA ALA A 767 40.28 -15.39 -6.95
C ALA A 767 40.49 -14.13 -7.80
N GLN A 768 40.76 -13.00 -7.16
CA GLN A 768 41.00 -11.73 -7.85
C GLN A 768 42.26 -11.80 -8.74
N ARG A 769 43.33 -12.43 -8.24
CA ARG A 769 44.56 -12.65 -9.01
C ARG A 769 44.28 -13.49 -10.26
N PHE A 770 43.69 -14.68 -10.10
CA PHE A 770 43.37 -15.56 -11.23
C PHE A 770 42.43 -14.92 -12.23
N PHE A 771 41.44 -14.15 -11.77
CA PHE A 771 40.54 -13.43 -12.67
C PHE A 771 41.26 -12.36 -13.49
N ASN A 772 42.21 -11.64 -12.89
CA ASN A 772 43.03 -10.64 -13.58
C ASN A 772 44.01 -11.31 -14.57
N GLU A 773 44.72 -12.36 -14.14
CA GLU A 773 45.61 -13.13 -15.02
C GLU A 773 44.84 -13.75 -16.20
N TRP A 774 43.64 -14.28 -15.97
CA TRP A 774 42.78 -14.80 -17.03
C TRP A 774 42.37 -13.71 -18.03
N LYS A 775 42.01 -12.50 -17.55
CA LYS A 775 41.70 -11.36 -18.44
C LYS A 775 42.90 -10.95 -19.28
N GLU A 776 44.09 -10.88 -18.68
CA GLU A 776 45.32 -10.51 -19.37
C GLU A 776 45.72 -11.56 -20.41
N LEU A 777 45.68 -12.84 -20.05
CA LEU A 777 45.95 -13.95 -20.98
C LEU A 777 44.93 -13.99 -22.11
N SER A 778 43.65 -13.76 -21.82
CA SER A 778 42.60 -13.68 -22.84
C SER A 778 42.84 -12.53 -23.82
N LYS A 779 43.21 -11.34 -23.31
CA LYS A 779 43.59 -10.19 -24.14
C LYS A 779 44.81 -10.50 -25.01
N LYS A 780 45.88 -11.03 -24.41
CA LYS A 780 47.12 -11.37 -25.12
C LYS A 780 46.89 -12.45 -26.17
N ASN A 781 46.04 -13.44 -25.90
CA ASN A 781 45.66 -14.45 -26.87
C ASN A 781 44.94 -13.84 -28.08
N LYS A 782 44.02 -12.88 -27.87
CA LYS A 782 43.35 -12.16 -28.96
C LYS A 782 44.35 -11.33 -29.79
N GLU A 783 45.34 -10.71 -29.16
CA GLU A 783 46.40 -9.96 -29.84
C GLU A 783 47.29 -10.88 -30.69
N LEU A 784 47.78 -11.98 -30.12
CA LEU A 784 48.58 -12.99 -30.83
C LEU A 784 47.83 -13.64 -31.99
N GLN A 785 46.54 -13.94 -31.81
CA GLN A 785 45.69 -14.44 -32.90
C GLN A 785 45.57 -13.42 -34.04
N ALA A 786 45.40 -12.13 -33.72
CA ALA A 786 45.33 -11.08 -34.73
C ALA A 786 46.66 -10.91 -35.48
N GLU A 787 47.79 -10.96 -34.77
CA GLU A 787 49.13 -10.93 -35.38
C GLU A 787 49.35 -12.14 -36.28
N PHE A 788 49.01 -13.35 -35.83
CA PHE A 788 49.15 -14.58 -36.61
C PHE A 788 48.30 -14.55 -37.88
N VAL A 789 47.04 -14.12 -37.78
CA VAL A 789 46.14 -13.96 -38.94
C VAL A 789 46.69 -12.94 -39.94
N ASN A 790 47.17 -11.80 -39.45
CA ASN A 790 47.76 -10.78 -40.32
C ASN A 790 49.03 -11.28 -41.04
N ALA A 791 49.86 -12.07 -40.35
CA ALA A 791 51.06 -12.67 -40.94
C ALA A 791 50.70 -13.70 -42.03
N LEU A 792 49.70 -14.56 -41.79
CA LEU A 792 49.19 -15.52 -42.77
C LEU A 792 48.62 -14.81 -44.02
N LEU A 793 47.83 -13.76 -43.82
CA LEU A 793 47.27 -12.96 -44.91
C LEU A 793 48.37 -12.28 -45.72
N GLU A 794 49.38 -11.70 -45.07
CA GLU A 794 50.49 -11.06 -45.77
C GLU A 794 51.27 -12.05 -46.65
N ALA A 795 51.60 -13.22 -46.10
CA ALA A 795 52.33 -14.25 -46.82
C ALA A 795 51.58 -14.70 -48.07
N ALA A 796 50.27 -14.94 -47.95
CA ALA A 796 49.43 -15.36 -49.06
C ALA A 796 49.24 -14.26 -50.12
N LEU A 797 49.12 -12.99 -49.70
CA LEU A 797 48.93 -11.88 -50.63
C LEU A 797 50.23 -11.46 -51.35
N LYS A 798 51.41 -11.80 -50.82
CA LYS A 798 52.69 -11.57 -51.53
C LYS A 798 52.89 -12.47 -52.76
N GLY A 799 52.20 -13.62 -52.85
CA GLY A 799 52.41 -14.63 -53.89
C GLY A 799 51.99 -14.28 -55.31
N GLY A 800 51.37 -13.11 -55.56
CA GLY A 800 50.97 -12.68 -56.91
C GLY A 800 49.79 -13.45 -57.52
N GLU A 801 49.19 -14.38 -56.80
CA GLU A 801 48.05 -15.19 -57.24
C GLU A 801 46.77 -14.35 -57.38
N SER A 802 45.98 -14.63 -58.42
CA SER A 802 44.69 -13.95 -58.69
C SER A 802 43.53 -14.49 -57.83
N PHE A 803 43.71 -15.65 -57.20
CA PHE A 803 42.74 -16.29 -56.31
C PHE A 803 43.44 -16.74 -55.02
N VAL A 804 42.97 -16.25 -53.87
CA VAL A 804 43.54 -16.54 -52.54
C VAL A 804 42.43 -17.09 -51.66
N GLU A 805 42.56 -18.33 -51.21
CA GLU A 805 41.62 -18.97 -50.28
C GLU A 805 42.36 -19.48 -49.05
N LEU A 806 42.03 -18.93 -47.88
CA LEU A 806 42.77 -19.16 -46.64
C LEU A 806 41.84 -19.61 -45.52
N GLN A 807 42.23 -20.70 -44.86
CA GLN A 807 41.68 -21.07 -43.56
C GLN A 807 42.48 -20.37 -42.46
N LEU A 808 41.83 -19.47 -41.73
CA LEU A 808 42.39 -18.72 -40.61
C LEU A 808 41.95 -19.38 -39.29
N PRO A 809 42.84 -19.52 -38.29
CA PRO A 809 42.50 -20.11 -36.99
C PRO A 809 41.78 -19.10 -36.09
N VAL A 810 40.59 -18.67 -36.51
CA VAL A 810 39.77 -17.69 -35.82
C VAL A 810 38.40 -18.27 -35.52
N SER A 811 38.01 -18.16 -34.25
CA SER A 811 36.72 -18.63 -33.74
C SER A 811 35.66 -17.52 -33.64
N GLU A 812 36.04 -16.25 -33.78
CA GLU A 812 35.14 -15.08 -33.79
C GLU A 812 35.13 -14.38 -35.16
N PHE A 813 33.96 -14.21 -35.78
CA PHE A 813 33.81 -13.55 -37.10
C PHE A 813 34.33 -12.10 -37.10
N GLY A 814 34.19 -11.38 -35.99
CA GLY A 814 34.70 -10.01 -35.85
C GLY A 814 36.21 -9.90 -36.05
N ALA A 815 36.98 -10.89 -35.58
CA ALA A 815 38.44 -10.92 -35.76
C ALA A 815 38.80 -11.12 -37.24
N LEU A 816 38.10 -12.01 -37.94
CA LEU A 816 38.27 -12.25 -39.37
C LEU A 816 37.97 -11.00 -40.19
N MET A 817 36.85 -10.31 -39.90
CA MET A 817 36.48 -9.08 -40.58
C MET A 817 37.47 -7.94 -40.34
N LYS A 818 37.97 -7.80 -39.10
CA LYS A 818 38.98 -6.78 -38.78
C LYS A 818 40.27 -6.99 -39.58
N ALA A 819 40.71 -8.25 -39.70
CA ALA A 819 41.86 -8.60 -40.52
C ALA A 819 41.60 -8.32 -42.02
N ALA A 820 40.46 -8.76 -42.54
CA ALA A 820 40.05 -8.53 -43.92
C ALA A 820 40.00 -7.03 -44.27
N GLN A 821 39.41 -6.21 -43.41
CA GLN A 821 39.30 -4.76 -43.59
C GLN A 821 40.65 -4.07 -43.56
N SER A 822 41.56 -4.48 -42.67
CA SER A 822 42.89 -3.87 -42.54
C SER A 822 43.73 -3.96 -43.82
N ARG A 823 43.49 -4.99 -44.63
CA ARG A 823 44.21 -5.25 -45.90
C ARG A 823 43.33 -5.19 -47.14
N LYS A 824 42.11 -4.65 -47.04
CA LYS A 824 41.14 -4.64 -48.15
C LYS A 824 41.66 -4.00 -49.44
N LYS A 825 42.57 -3.01 -49.33
CA LYS A 825 43.23 -2.39 -50.50
C LYS A 825 44.06 -3.38 -51.32
N GLU A 826 44.65 -4.39 -50.67
CA GLU A 826 45.47 -5.43 -51.30
C GLU A 826 44.62 -6.50 -52.02
N PHE A 827 43.30 -6.50 -51.81
CA PHE A 827 42.39 -7.45 -52.46
C PHE A 827 41.96 -7.00 -53.87
N LYS A 828 42.21 -5.74 -54.21
CA LYS A 828 41.81 -5.16 -55.50
C LYS A 828 42.45 -5.93 -56.66
N GLY A 829 41.63 -6.34 -57.62
CA GLY A 829 42.04 -7.17 -58.76
C GLY A 829 42.26 -8.65 -58.43
N ARG A 830 41.86 -9.11 -57.23
CA ARG A 830 41.98 -10.51 -56.79
C ARG A 830 40.64 -11.01 -56.26
N THR A 831 40.49 -12.34 -56.26
CA THR A 831 39.45 -13.01 -55.49
C THR A 831 40.05 -13.52 -54.19
N VAL A 832 39.52 -13.08 -53.04
CA VAL A 832 40.00 -13.47 -51.71
C VAL A 832 38.85 -14.10 -50.93
N ILE A 833 39.03 -15.34 -50.46
CA ILE A 833 38.10 -16.06 -49.58
C ILE A 833 38.83 -16.38 -48.28
N LEU A 834 38.37 -15.80 -47.18
CA LEU A 834 38.89 -16.03 -45.84
C LEU A 834 37.88 -16.84 -45.04
N LYS A 835 38.29 -17.99 -44.53
CA LYS A 835 37.45 -18.90 -43.75
C LYS A 835 37.93 -18.95 -42.31
N GLY A 836 37.00 -18.80 -41.36
CA GLY A 836 37.20 -19.19 -39.97
C GLY A 836 36.55 -20.54 -39.69
N ASP A 837 36.35 -20.87 -38.41
CA ASP A 837 35.87 -22.22 -38.02
C ASP A 837 34.48 -22.55 -38.59
N ASN A 838 33.55 -21.58 -38.58
CA ASN A 838 32.16 -21.77 -38.98
C ASN A 838 31.59 -20.58 -39.78
N PHE A 839 32.46 -19.74 -40.32
CA PHE A 839 32.08 -18.54 -41.06
C PHE A 839 33.15 -18.21 -42.10
N ALA A 840 32.79 -17.40 -43.09
CA ALA A 840 33.72 -16.97 -44.12
C ALA A 840 33.38 -15.56 -44.61
N TYR A 841 34.38 -14.91 -45.20
CA TYR A 841 34.27 -13.64 -45.90
C TYR A 841 34.92 -13.77 -47.28
N GLY A 842 34.25 -13.25 -48.30
CA GLY A 842 34.70 -13.25 -49.68
C GLY A 842 34.72 -11.84 -50.24
N TYR A 843 35.75 -11.53 -51.03
CA TYR A 843 35.86 -10.32 -51.83
C TYR A 843 36.37 -10.66 -53.24
N SER A 844 35.75 -10.12 -54.28
CA SER A 844 36.26 -10.20 -55.65
C SER A 844 35.71 -9.10 -56.55
N ASP A 845 36.59 -8.51 -57.35
CA ASP A 845 36.19 -7.61 -58.43
C ASP A 845 35.77 -8.37 -59.71
N THR A 846 36.00 -9.68 -59.79
CA THR A 846 35.88 -10.46 -61.03
C THR A 846 34.96 -11.68 -60.94
N LEU A 847 34.65 -12.18 -59.75
CA LEU A 847 33.81 -13.37 -59.51
C LEU A 847 32.67 -13.05 -58.54
N ASN A 848 31.55 -13.77 -58.70
CA ASN A 848 30.43 -13.71 -57.74
C ASN A 848 30.81 -14.48 -56.46
N VAL A 849 31.35 -13.78 -55.46
CA VAL A 849 31.78 -14.39 -54.19
C VAL A 849 30.60 -14.82 -53.32
N LYS A 850 29.42 -14.23 -53.50
CA LYS A 850 28.22 -14.63 -52.78
C LYS A 850 27.80 -16.06 -53.15
N GLU A 851 27.78 -16.36 -54.44
CA GLU A 851 27.50 -17.71 -54.94
C GLU A 851 28.56 -18.70 -54.46
N LYS A 852 29.84 -18.33 -54.58
CA LYS A 852 30.97 -19.20 -54.19
C LYS A 852 31.01 -19.52 -52.70
N LEU A 853 30.68 -18.56 -51.82
CA LEU A 853 30.50 -18.86 -50.40
C LEU A 853 29.28 -19.75 -50.16
N GLY A 854 28.23 -19.62 -50.96
CA GLY A 854 27.01 -20.42 -50.90
C GLY A 854 27.22 -21.91 -51.21
N GLU A 855 28.30 -22.27 -51.91
CA GLU A 855 28.67 -23.67 -52.13
C GLU A 855 29.05 -24.39 -50.82
N GLN A 856 29.76 -23.68 -49.92
CA GLN A 856 30.38 -24.29 -48.74
C GLN A 856 29.76 -23.83 -47.42
N PHE A 857 28.97 -22.76 -47.41
CA PHE A 857 28.36 -22.20 -46.21
C PHE A 857 26.87 -21.92 -46.42
N GLN A 858 26.12 -21.90 -45.32
CA GLN A 858 24.73 -21.43 -45.30
C GLN A 858 24.72 -19.91 -45.01
N ASN A 859 23.51 -19.32 -44.99
CA ASN A 859 23.29 -17.93 -44.53
C ASN A 859 24.27 -16.90 -45.12
N VAL A 860 24.39 -16.86 -46.45
CA VAL A 860 25.26 -15.91 -47.14
C VAL A 860 24.56 -14.56 -47.27
N ASP A 861 25.21 -13.52 -46.78
CA ASP A 861 24.71 -12.14 -46.76
C ASP A 861 25.75 -11.20 -47.42
N GLY A 862 25.27 -10.19 -48.15
CA GLY A 862 26.11 -9.30 -48.97
C GLY A 862 25.74 -9.30 -50.46
N ASN A 863 26.64 -8.74 -51.27
CA ASN A 863 26.48 -8.58 -52.72
C ASN A 863 27.44 -9.50 -53.49
N GLU A 864 27.38 -9.45 -54.82
CA GLU A 864 28.17 -10.34 -55.69
C GLU A 864 29.69 -10.15 -55.56
N HIS A 865 30.15 -8.98 -55.14
CA HIS A 865 31.57 -8.63 -55.02
C HIS A 865 32.12 -8.75 -53.60
N GLU A 866 31.27 -8.68 -52.59
CA GLU A 866 31.65 -8.78 -51.19
C GLU A 866 30.51 -9.44 -50.39
N ALA A 867 30.82 -10.58 -49.79
CA ALA A 867 29.85 -11.38 -49.06
C ALA A 867 30.46 -12.01 -47.80
N ARG A 868 29.60 -12.27 -46.83
CA ARG A 868 29.90 -13.01 -45.60
C ARG A 868 28.98 -14.21 -45.48
N ALA A 869 29.46 -15.29 -44.89
CA ALA A 869 28.68 -16.52 -44.73
C ALA A 869 28.90 -17.14 -43.36
N PHE A 870 27.90 -17.89 -42.89
CA PHE A 870 27.87 -18.50 -41.55
C PHE A 870 27.30 -19.91 -41.61
N LYS A 871 27.74 -20.78 -40.70
CA LYS A 871 27.46 -22.24 -40.69
C LYS A 871 28.06 -22.91 -41.92
N ALA A 872 29.24 -23.51 -41.75
CA ALA A 872 29.81 -24.38 -42.77
C ALA A 872 28.82 -25.51 -43.07
N LYS A 873 28.54 -25.76 -44.35
CA LYS A 873 27.85 -26.98 -44.77
C LYS A 873 28.82 -28.12 -44.46
N GLY A 874 28.48 -28.95 -43.48
CA GLY A 874 29.31 -30.11 -43.13
C GLY A 874 29.65 -30.90 -44.38
N LYS A 875 30.91 -31.30 -44.54
CA LYS A 875 31.32 -32.23 -45.60
C LYS A 875 30.39 -33.45 -45.53
N ALA A 876 29.74 -33.79 -46.63
CA ALA A 876 29.13 -35.12 -46.78
C ALA A 876 30.20 -36.20 -46.64
#